data_AF-A0A538QBK4-F1
#
_entry.id   AF-A0A538QBK4-F1
#
_cell.length_a   1.000
_cell.length_b   1.000
_cell.length_c   1.000
_cell.angle_alpha   90.00
_cell.angle_beta   90.00
_cell.angle_gamma   90.00
#
_symmetry.space_group_name_H-M   'P 1'
#
loop_
_entity.id
_entity.type
_entity.pdbx_description
1 polymer ?
#
loop_
_entity_poly.entity_id
_entity_poly.type
_entity_poly.pdbx_seq_one_letter_code
_entity_poly.pdbx_strand_id
1 'polypeptide(L)'
;MHSDELKRGIARAPARAMLKGAGFSDADLARPLVGIANTWTEVTPCNIHLRGLAEAVKAGVRAAGGTPIEFNTIAVSDGITMGTDGMRGSLVSREVIADSIELFVMSHLLDGVVALSGCDKTLPGTVMALARLDVPGVMLYGGPTAPGEFEGRDVTIQDVFEAVGAHAAGRMTTERLTVLENRACPGAGACGGQYTANTMSVAITLLGLSPMGANEVAAEDPRKRDEARRTGELVMQLIARDVRPSQLLTRTAFDNAIAAVAATAGSTNAVLHLLAIAREVGVPLAIDDFDAIAARTPVLCDLKPGGRFTAVDMARAGGLRRLAGRMLDAGLLRDAATCTGRTLREEAADARGGEGPPVFRPVGDPIKPRGGFAILRGSLAPEGCVVKLAGHDRDRHTGPARVFDGEEAAFAAVQAQQIRPGDVVVIRYEGPRGGPGMREMLCVTAALVGQGLGDAIALVTDGRFSGATHGLMAGHVAPEAALGGPIALVRDGDRITFDVAARRLDVDADLEARRRDHPPAPRPPRYTRGVMAKYAVLVSSASEGAVTRAGRDREHTPGPAHAPGPSTQPSHGEASAAQQALGLRDAGNEVRVGTRLGDMSWLRARNDGFAVGTAPAIVEDANVVVVLVPDDEQAPVYWHAIEPGVEPHALLVTGRALALATGAFAPRGLDVVFVAARQAACRVAVHHEATGRALERAISYARAAFGLDVTIATTTLAAEVDAEIAELETRAGGAAALASYVEAATARMRYSHAPEEARLAYYEGLHELVEDRKRRAASDDRADGPTRGSP
;
A
#
# COMPACT_ATOMS: atom_id res chain seq x y z
N MET A 1 15.62 7.67 -25.14
CA MET A 1 15.92 8.30 -23.84
C MET A 1 14.82 9.29 -23.53
N HIS A 2 14.33 9.33 -22.29
CA HIS A 2 13.31 10.29 -21.86
C HIS A 2 13.85 11.72 -21.95
N SER A 3 15.12 11.91 -21.58
CA SER A 3 15.73 13.25 -21.53
C SER A 3 15.89 13.90 -22.90
N ASP A 4 15.80 13.14 -23.99
CA ASP A 4 15.85 13.69 -25.35
C ASP A 4 14.73 14.71 -25.59
N GLU A 5 13.57 14.56 -24.95
CA GLU A 5 12.48 15.52 -25.06
C GLU A 5 12.84 16.89 -24.45
N LEU A 6 13.68 16.94 -23.41
CA LEU A 6 14.16 18.18 -22.81
C LEU A 6 15.32 18.82 -23.56
N LYS A 7 16.14 18.02 -24.25
CA LYS A 7 17.44 18.47 -24.76
C LYS A 7 17.58 18.48 -26.28
N ARG A 8 16.73 17.78 -27.05
CA ARG A 8 16.81 17.76 -28.53
C ARG A 8 15.88 18.76 -29.20
N GLY A 9 16.30 19.24 -30.37
CA GLY A 9 15.52 20.16 -31.20
C GLY A 9 15.68 21.64 -30.85
N ILE A 10 15.40 22.51 -31.82
CA ILE A 10 15.54 23.98 -31.69
C ILE A 10 14.60 24.51 -30.61
N ALA A 11 13.36 24.00 -30.54
CA ALA A 11 12.35 24.41 -29.56
C ALA A 11 12.78 24.20 -28.10
N ARG A 12 13.77 23.34 -27.85
CA ARG A 12 14.31 23.06 -26.51
C ARG A 12 15.56 23.88 -26.16
N ALA A 13 15.91 24.89 -26.97
CA ALA A 13 16.98 25.83 -26.64
C ALA A 13 16.84 26.51 -25.26
N PRO A 14 15.63 26.91 -24.79
CA PRO A 14 15.48 27.50 -23.45
C PRO A 14 15.87 26.54 -22.32
N ALA A 15 15.45 25.27 -22.40
CA ALA A 15 15.81 24.25 -21.41
C ALA A 15 17.32 24.00 -21.39
N ARG A 16 17.94 23.86 -22.57
CA ARG A 16 19.41 23.74 -22.68
C ARG A 16 20.14 24.96 -22.14
N ALA A 17 19.62 26.17 -22.33
CA ALA A 17 20.23 27.39 -21.79
C ALA A 17 20.25 27.37 -20.26
N MET A 18 19.16 26.95 -19.62
CA MET A 18 19.09 26.78 -18.16
C MET A 18 20.08 25.70 -17.66
N LEU A 19 20.15 24.55 -18.34
CA LEU A 19 21.10 23.49 -18.01
C LEU A 19 22.55 23.94 -18.20
N LYS A 20 22.86 24.70 -19.26
CA LYS A 20 24.18 25.31 -19.46
C LYS A 20 24.52 26.30 -18.34
N GLY A 21 23.53 27.09 -17.90
CA GLY A 21 23.66 27.96 -16.73
C GLY A 21 23.98 27.20 -15.43
N ALA A 22 23.50 25.96 -15.31
CA ALA A 22 23.84 25.05 -14.20
C ALA A 22 25.21 24.36 -14.36
N GLY A 23 25.93 24.60 -15.46
CA GLY A 23 27.28 24.09 -15.70
C GLY A 23 27.39 22.90 -16.66
N PHE A 24 26.30 22.50 -17.33
CA PHE A 24 26.35 21.41 -18.31
C PHE A 24 26.85 21.88 -19.69
N SER A 25 27.79 21.13 -20.29
CA SER A 25 28.24 21.37 -21.66
C SER A 25 27.32 20.71 -22.69
N ASP A 26 27.50 21.02 -23.99
CA ASP A 26 26.79 20.31 -25.06
C ASP A 26 27.12 18.80 -25.09
N ALA A 27 28.34 18.42 -24.70
CA ALA A 27 28.74 17.03 -24.59
C ALA A 27 28.01 16.31 -23.44
N ASP A 28 27.79 16.99 -22.32
CA ASP A 28 27.01 16.45 -21.19
C ASP A 28 25.54 16.28 -21.59
N LEU A 29 24.98 17.26 -22.30
CA LEU A 29 23.58 17.21 -22.75
C LEU A 29 23.35 16.20 -23.88
N ALA A 30 24.38 15.73 -24.56
CA ALA A 30 24.25 14.66 -25.55
C ALA A 30 24.09 13.27 -24.88
N ARG A 31 24.51 13.10 -23.63
CA ARG A 31 24.54 11.84 -22.88
C ARG A 31 23.26 11.60 -22.08
N PRO A 32 22.96 10.36 -21.63
CA PRO A 32 21.85 10.09 -20.72
C PRO A 32 21.95 10.93 -19.44
N LEU A 33 20.83 11.48 -18.98
CA LEU A 33 20.75 12.24 -17.72
C LEU A 33 20.36 11.29 -16.59
N VAL A 34 21.18 11.18 -15.56
CA VAL A 34 20.99 10.24 -14.45
C VAL A 34 20.73 10.99 -13.15
N GLY A 35 19.59 10.77 -12.52
CA GLY A 35 19.26 11.33 -11.22
C GLY A 35 20.03 10.63 -10.10
N ILE A 36 20.73 11.39 -9.26
CA ILE A 36 21.30 10.90 -8.01
C ILE A 36 20.39 11.41 -6.88
N ALA A 37 19.41 10.59 -6.52
CA ALA A 37 18.42 10.90 -5.49
C ALA A 37 19.06 10.68 -4.11
N ASN A 38 19.48 11.77 -3.47
CA ASN A 38 20.20 11.74 -2.20
C ASN A 38 19.25 12.02 -1.01
N THR A 39 19.43 11.27 0.08
CA THR A 39 18.69 11.50 1.34
C THR A 39 19.61 12.07 2.41
N TRP A 40 20.63 12.83 2.00
CA TRP A 40 21.63 13.41 2.90
C TRP A 40 21.00 14.45 3.83
N THR A 41 21.45 14.46 5.08
CA THR A 41 21.10 15.44 6.11
C THR A 41 22.16 15.45 7.22
N GLU A 42 22.32 16.58 7.90
CA GLU A 42 23.25 16.72 9.03
C GLU A 42 22.65 16.28 10.37
N VAL A 43 21.34 16.03 10.43
CA VAL A 43 20.66 15.72 11.69
C VAL A 43 20.98 14.31 12.21
N THR A 44 21.43 13.39 11.37
CA THR A 44 21.60 11.97 11.76
C THR A 44 22.88 11.34 11.23
N PRO A 45 23.58 10.51 12.04
CA PRO A 45 24.73 9.75 11.56
C PRO A 45 24.37 8.78 10.42
N CYS A 46 23.09 8.38 10.31
CA CYS A 46 22.63 7.45 9.28
C CYS A 46 22.85 7.97 7.85
N ASN A 47 22.84 9.30 7.67
CA ASN A 47 22.78 9.95 6.35
C ASN A 47 23.90 10.98 6.13
N ILE A 48 24.65 11.36 7.17
CA ILE A 48 25.66 12.44 7.11
C ILE A 48 26.72 12.21 6.02
N HIS A 49 27.09 10.95 5.76
CA HIS A 49 28.13 10.58 4.79
C HIS A 49 27.62 10.47 3.34
N LEU A 50 26.30 10.48 3.12
CA LEU A 50 25.73 10.23 1.79
C LEU A 50 26.10 11.30 0.76
N ARG A 51 26.40 12.54 1.16
CA ARG A 51 26.95 13.57 0.27
C ARG A 51 28.28 13.13 -0.34
N GLY A 52 29.16 12.52 0.46
CA GLY A 52 30.44 11.99 -0.04
C GLY A 52 30.24 10.79 -0.96
N LEU A 53 29.24 9.94 -0.67
CA LEU A 53 28.91 8.81 -1.56
C LEU A 53 28.31 9.28 -2.89
N ALA A 54 27.48 10.32 -2.89
CA ALA A 54 26.92 10.90 -4.10
C ALA A 54 28.02 11.35 -5.08
N GLU A 55 29.10 11.97 -4.60
CA GLU A 55 30.24 12.31 -5.46
C GLU A 55 30.92 11.08 -6.09
N ALA A 56 31.05 9.98 -5.33
CA ALA A 56 31.59 8.73 -5.88
C ALA A 56 30.64 8.11 -6.93
N VAL A 57 29.32 8.13 -6.69
CA VAL A 57 28.32 7.69 -7.69
C VAL A 57 28.41 8.56 -8.95
N LYS A 58 28.46 9.89 -8.81
CA LYS A 58 28.60 10.84 -9.93
C LYS A 58 29.86 10.56 -10.73
N ALA A 59 30.97 10.22 -10.09
CA ALA A 59 32.20 9.83 -10.76
C ALA A 59 32.01 8.54 -11.59
N GLY A 60 31.32 7.52 -11.05
CA GLY A 60 30.99 6.29 -11.76
C GLY A 60 30.09 6.53 -12.98
N VAL A 61 29.03 7.33 -12.83
CA VAL A 61 28.14 7.70 -13.95
C VAL A 61 28.90 8.40 -15.06
N ARG A 62 29.76 9.38 -14.73
CA ARG A 62 30.57 10.10 -15.74
C ARG A 62 31.55 9.15 -16.44
N ALA A 63 32.21 8.27 -15.70
CA ALA A 63 33.14 7.29 -16.25
C ALA A 63 32.46 6.31 -17.22
N ALA A 64 31.19 5.97 -16.96
CA ALA A 64 30.37 5.12 -17.81
C ALA A 64 29.57 5.89 -18.89
N GLY A 65 29.88 7.17 -19.13
CA GLY A 65 29.34 7.95 -20.26
C GLY A 65 27.97 8.59 -20.03
N GLY A 66 27.52 8.71 -18.77
CA GLY A 66 26.32 9.46 -18.39
C GLY A 66 26.63 10.86 -17.86
N THR A 67 25.56 11.63 -17.66
CA THR A 67 25.57 12.96 -17.04
C THR A 67 24.79 12.91 -15.74
N PRO A 68 25.45 12.94 -14.57
CA PRO A 68 24.74 12.85 -13.31
C PRO A 68 24.15 14.20 -12.88
N ILE A 69 22.93 14.17 -12.36
CA ILE A 69 22.21 15.29 -11.76
C ILE A 69 21.83 14.90 -10.34
N GLU A 70 22.54 15.44 -9.36
CA GLU A 70 22.24 15.23 -7.96
C GLU A 70 21.10 16.13 -7.50
N PHE A 71 20.17 15.56 -6.75
CA PHE A 71 19.16 16.29 -6.03
C PHE A 71 18.95 15.63 -4.67
N ASN A 72 18.44 16.39 -3.71
CA ASN A 72 18.27 15.92 -2.34
C ASN A 72 16.78 15.88 -1.97
N THR A 73 16.39 14.86 -1.22
CA THR A 73 15.10 14.79 -0.53
C THR A 73 15.31 14.70 0.99
N ILE A 74 14.22 14.78 1.75
CA ILE A 74 14.27 14.80 3.21
C ILE A 74 14.63 13.43 3.81
N ALA A 75 15.05 13.43 5.06
CA ALA A 75 15.15 12.23 5.89
C ALA A 75 14.76 12.58 7.32
N VAL A 76 14.00 11.70 7.97
CA VAL A 76 13.69 11.79 9.40
C VAL A 76 14.47 10.70 10.13
N SER A 77 15.06 11.05 11.27
CA SER A 77 15.84 10.13 12.09
C SER A 77 14.95 9.47 13.12
N ASP A 78 14.65 8.18 12.93
CA ASP A 78 13.86 7.41 13.90
C ASP A 78 14.57 7.41 15.27
N GLY A 79 15.89 7.14 15.30
CA GLY A 79 16.66 7.09 16.55
C GLY A 79 16.63 8.39 17.37
N ILE A 80 16.53 9.56 16.71
CA ILE A 80 16.48 10.86 17.41
C ILE A 80 15.05 11.24 17.82
N THR A 81 14.07 10.89 16.99
CA THR A 81 12.67 11.27 17.22
C THR A 81 11.93 10.33 18.17
N MET A 82 12.49 9.14 18.47
CA MET A 82 11.94 8.17 19.41
C MET A 82 11.58 8.81 20.76
N GLY A 83 10.37 8.52 21.25
CA GLY A 83 9.87 9.07 22.52
C GLY A 83 9.35 10.51 22.46
N THR A 84 9.27 11.12 21.28
CA THR A 84 8.77 12.50 21.10
C THR A 84 7.62 12.56 20.10
N ASP A 85 6.89 13.70 20.05
CA ASP A 85 5.85 13.94 19.04
C ASP A 85 6.43 13.92 17.61
N GLY A 86 7.74 14.16 17.45
CA GLY A 86 8.45 14.06 16.18
C GLY A 86 8.38 12.68 15.53
N MET A 87 8.19 11.60 16.30
CA MET A 87 8.07 10.23 15.79
C MET A 87 6.88 10.05 14.83
N ARG A 88 5.85 10.91 14.94
CA ARG A 88 4.73 10.93 13.96
C ARG A 88 5.20 11.22 12.55
N GLY A 89 6.31 11.94 12.39
CA GLY A 89 6.91 12.26 11.10
C GLY A 89 7.70 11.11 10.45
N SER A 90 8.05 10.07 11.21
CA SER A 90 8.87 8.96 10.73
C SER A 90 8.22 8.26 9.53
N LEU A 91 7.09 7.57 9.72
CA LEU A 91 6.48 6.80 8.62
C LEU A 91 6.01 7.71 7.48
N VAL A 92 5.50 8.90 7.80
CA VAL A 92 5.05 9.88 6.79
C VAL A 92 6.20 10.32 5.89
N SER A 93 7.44 10.36 6.41
CA SER A 93 8.62 10.68 5.60
C SER A 93 8.83 9.70 4.45
N ARG A 94 8.42 8.42 4.59
CA ARG A 94 8.49 7.41 3.53
C ARG A 94 7.73 7.87 2.28
N GLU A 95 6.50 8.35 2.45
CA GLU A 95 5.65 8.85 1.36
C GLU A 95 6.22 10.13 0.76
N VAL A 96 6.68 11.07 1.61
CA VAL A 96 7.24 12.33 1.14
C VAL A 96 8.53 12.11 0.33
N ILE A 97 9.36 11.15 0.74
CA ILE A 97 10.56 10.74 0.00
C ILE A 97 10.15 10.14 -1.36
N ALA A 98 9.15 9.26 -1.36
CA ALA A 98 8.65 8.65 -2.59
C ALA A 98 8.14 9.71 -3.58
N ASP A 99 7.21 10.56 -3.14
CA ASP A 99 6.60 11.64 -3.91
C ASP A 99 7.66 12.65 -4.39
N SER A 100 8.64 12.98 -3.55
CA SER A 100 9.69 13.94 -3.88
C SER A 100 10.61 13.46 -4.99
N ILE A 101 10.97 12.17 -4.99
CA ILE A 101 11.82 11.58 -6.03
C ILE A 101 11.02 11.43 -7.31
N GLU A 102 9.80 10.91 -7.22
CA GLU A 102 8.87 10.76 -8.34
C GLU A 102 8.68 12.10 -9.08
N LEU A 103 8.29 13.14 -8.34
CA LEU A 103 8.07 14.48 -8.88
C LEU A 103 9.31 15.03 -9.58
N PHE A 104 10.49 14.91 -8.96
CA PHE A 104 11.72 15.45 -9.53
C PHE A 104 12.10 14.73 -10.82
N VAL A 105 12.09 13.38 -10.80
CA VAL A 105 12.52 12.56 -11.93
C VAL A 105 11.57 12.73 -13.12
N MET A 106 10.25 12.71 -12.88
CA MET A 106 9.25 12.94 -13.93
C MET A 106 9.36 14.34 -14.53
N SER A 107 9.53 15.37 -13.70
CA SER A 107 9.59 16.76 -14.19
C SER A 107 10.86 17.05 -15.01
N HIS A 108 11.94 16.32 -14.74
CA HIS A 108 13.23 16.48 -15.43
C HIS A 108 13.52 15.36 -16.44
N LEU A 109 12.54 14.51 -16.75
CA LEU A 109 12.60 13.42 -17.74
C LEU A 109 13.92 12.64 -17.68
N LEU A 110 14.37 12.28 -16.48
CA LEU A 110 15.66 11.61 -16.31
C LEU A 110 15.59 10.17 -16.85
N ASP A 111 16.72 9.68 -17.38
CA ASP A 111 16.79 8.38 -18.06
C ASP A 111 17.01 7.20 -17.10
N GLY A 112 17.51 7.49 -15.90
CA GLY A 112 17.70 6.50 -14.85
C GLY A 112 18.02 7.16 -13.52
N VAL A 113 17.98 6.37 -12.44
CA VAL A 113 18.07 6.88 -11.06
C VAL A 113 18.97 6.00 -10.19
N VAL A 114 19.93 6.62 -9.50
CA VAL A 114 20.58 6.01 -8.33
C VAL A 114 19.97 6.63 -7.09
N ALA A 115 19.38 5.80 -6.23
CA ALA A 115 18.81 6.25 -4.97
C ALA A 115 19.74 5.91 -3.81
N LEU A 116 20.20 6.94 -3.09
CA LEU A 116 21.04 6.79 -1.91
C LEU A 116 20.18 6.86 -0.65
N SER A 117 20.20 5.77 0.13
CA SER A 117 19.44 5.64 1.38
C SER A 117 20.35 5.38 2.57
N GLY A 118 19.86 5.72 3.77
CA GLY A 118 20.56 5.55 5.04
C GLY A 118 19.62 5.12 6.16
N CYS A 119 18.92 6.07 6.78
CA CYS A 119 18.00 5.80 7.89
C CYS A 119 16.75 5.02 7.47
N ASP A 120 16.10 4.36 8.44
CA ASP A 120 14.98 3.42 8.31
C ASP A 120 14.01 3.69 7.13
N LYS A 121 13.31 4.83 7.13
CA LYS A 121 12.23 5.11 6.17
C LYS A 121 12.73 5.58 4.80
N THR A 122 14.02 5.89 4.67
CA THR A 122 14.62 6.28 3.38
C THR A 122 14.71 5.12 2.41
N LEU A 123 15.05 3.91 2.88
CA LEU A 123 15.16 2.73 2.03
C LEU A 123 13.83 2.40 1.33
N PRO A 124 12.70 2.18 2.04
CA PRO A 124 11.45 1.91 1.37
C PRO A 124 10.92 3.11 0.58
N GLY A 125 11.10 4.36 1.05
CA GLY A 125 10.62 5.54 0.32
C GLY A 125 11.30 5.71 -1.04
N THR A 126 12.62 5.48 -1.11
CA THR A 126 13.34 5.51 -2.38
C THR A 126 12.93 4.38 -3.32
N VAL A 127 12.75 3.16 -2.80
CA VAL A 127 12.33 2.01 -3.61
C VAL A 127 10.89 2.14 -4.11
N MET A 128 9.99 2.70 -3.30
CA MET A 128 8.64 3.06 -3.74
C MET A 128 8.68 4.04 -4.91
N ALA A 129 9.52 5.08 -4.86
CA ALA A 129 9.69 5.99 -5.99
C ALA A 129 10.22 5.27 -7.25
N LEU A 130 11.24 4.41 -7.11
CA LEU A 130 11.76 3.64 -8.24
C LEU A 130 10.67 2.77 -8.85
N ALA A 131 9.87 2.09 -8.03
CA ALA A 131 8.74 1.27 -8.47
C ALA A 131 7.69 2.08 -9.24
N ARG A 132 7.29 3.27 -8.75
CA ARG A 132 6.32 4.15 -9.44
C ARG A 132 6.82 4.69 -10.77
N LEU A 133 8.09 5.11 -10.81
CA LEU A 133 8.71 5.70 -11.99
C LEU A 133 8.95 4.67 -13.10
N ASP A 134 9.27 3.44 -12.72
CA ASP A 134 9.65 2.33 -13.59
C ASP A 134 10.68 2.71 -14.68
N VAL A 135 11.63 3.57 -14.33
CA VAL A 135 12.82 3.87 -15.13
C VAL A 135 14.02 3.06 -14.61
N PRO A 136 15.04 2.77 -15.44
CA PRO A 136 16.22 2.06 -14.99
C PRO A 136 16.83 2.66 -13.72
N GLY A 137 16.87 1.85 -12.66
CA GLY A 137 17.19 2.38 -11.34
C GLY A 137 17.77 1.35 -10.38
N VAL A 138 18.57 1.85 -9.45
CA VAL A 138 19.26 1.04 -8.43
C VAL A 138 19.30 1.79 -7.11
N MET A 139 19.07 1.08 -6.00
CA MET A 139 19.24 1.63 -4.66
C MET A 139 20.60 1.21 -4.10
N LEU A 140 21.32 2.17 -3.50
CA LEU A 140 22.52 1.90 -2.71
C LEU A 140 22.32 2.37 -1.27
N TYR A 141 22.49 1.43 -0.35
CA TYR A 141 22.46 1.70 1.09
C TYR A 141 23.82 2.23 1.56
N GLY A 142 23.78 3.34 2.31
CA GLY A 142 24.94 3.98 2.92
C GLY A 142 25.74 3.07 3.84
N GLY A 143 25.12 2.02 4.39
CA GLY A 143 25.77 1.02 5.23
C GLY A 143 25.52 1.22 6.73
N PRO A 144 25.68 0.15 7.53
CA PRO A 144 25.57 0.23 8.97
C PRO A 144 26.76 0.97 9.58
N THR A 145 26.53 1.57 10.75
CA THR A 145 27.60 2.07 11.63
C THR A 145 28.29 0.90 12.35
N ALA A 146 29.56 1.09 12.72
CA ALA A 146 30.27 0.15 13.58
C ALA A 146 29.67 0.16 15.01
N PRO A 147 29.75 -0.95 15.76
CA PRO A 147 29.36 -0.92 17.17
C PRO A 147 30.26 0.06 17.94
N GLY A 148 29.67 0.73 18.94
CA GLY A 148 30.42 1.46 19.95
C GLY A 148 31.02 0.52 20.98
N GLU A 149 31.94 1.01 21.81
CA GLU A 149 32.56 0.22 22.88
C GLU A 149 32.28 0.84 24.26
N PHE A 150 31.75 0.06 25.18
CA PHE A 150 31.50 0.50 26.55
C PHE A 150 31.85 -0.62 27.53
N GLU A 151 32.79 -0.39 28.45
CA GLU A 151 33.23 -1.38 29.45
C GLU A 151 33.71 -2.71 28.83
N GLY A 152 34.41 -2.64 27.70
CA GLY A 152 34.95 -3.82 27.02
C GLY A 152 33.91 -4.67 26.28
N ARG A 153 32.70 -4.16 26.08
CA ARG A 153 31.66 -4.80 25.27
C ARG A 153 31.15 -3.89 24.16
N ASP A 154 30.73 -4.53 23.06
CA ASP A 154 30.09 -3.85 21.94
C ASP A 154 28.67 -3.38 22.31
N VAL A 155 28.41 -2.11 22.06
CA VAL A 155 27.15 -1.43 22.34
C VAL A 155 26.58 -0.75 21.11
N THR A 156 25.27 -0.55 21.12
CA THR A 156 24.49 0.10 20.07
C THR A 156 23.51 1.09 20.69
N ILE A 157 22.74 1.81 19.87
CA ILE A 157 21.70 2.72 20.36
C ILE A 157 20.64 2.01 21.23
N GLN A 158 20.36 0.72 21.01
CA GLN A 158 19.45 -0.06 21.87
C GLN A 158 19.96 -0.09 23.32
N ASP A 159 21.26 -0.30 23.51
CA ASP A 159 21.87 -0.36 24.85
C ASP A 159 21.67 0.97 25.60
N VAL A 160 21.64 2.11 24.89
CA VAL A 160 21.35 3.43 25.47
C VAL A 160 19.89 3.52 25.92
N PHE A 161 18.93 3.05 25.10
CA PHE A 161 17.51 3.06 25.47
C PHE A 161 17.22 2.18 26.69
N GLU A 162 17.84 1.01 26.77
CA GLU A 162 17.74 0.12 27.93
C GLU A 162 18.40 0.75 29.17
N ALA A 163 19.53 1.43 28.99
CA ALA A 163 20.24 2.14 30.05
C ALA A 163 19.41 3.29 30.66
N VAL A 164 18.58 3.99 29.87
CA VAL A 164 17.62 4.97 30.39
C VAL A 164 16.60 4.29 31.32
N GLY A 165 16.08 3.13 30.94
CA GLY A 165 15.18 2.34 31.81
C GLY A 165 15.87 1.86 33.08
N ALA A 166 17.14 1.42 32.99
CA ALA A 166 17.93 1.01 34.14
C ALA A 166 18.26 2.18 35.09
N HIS A 167 18.55 3.36 34.55
CA HIS A 167 18.75 4.60 35.31
C HIS A 167 17.49 5.00 36.07
N ALA A 168 16.33 5.01 35.41
CA ALA A 168 15.04 5.31 36.04
C ALA A 168 14.68 4.32 37.17
N ALA A 169 15.11 3.05 37.05
CA ALA A 169 14.96 2.03 38.09
C ALA A 169 16.02 2.09 39.21
N GLY A 170 16.92 3.08 39.20
CA GLY A 170 18.01 3.22 40.18
C GLY A 170 19.14 2.19 40.04
N ARG A 171 19.22 1.49 38.91
CA ARG A 171 20.22 0.43 38.63
C ARG A 171 21.44 0.91 37.83
N MET A 172 21.46 2.17 37.39
CA MET A 172 22.58 2.80 36.69
C MET A 172 22.72 4.26 37.12
N THR A 173 23.95 4.75 37.30
CA THR A 173 24.21 6.17 37.64
C THR A 173 24.18 7.06 36.41
N THR A 174 23.95 8.36 36.61
CA THR A 174 23.94 9.35 35.52
C THR A 174 25.29 9.41 34.81
N GLU A 175 26.41 9.34 35.55
CA GLU A 175 27.76 9.39 34.97
C GLU A 175 28.00 8.20 34.04
N ARG A 176 27.56 7.01 34.46
CA ARG A 176 27.71 5.78 33.68
C ARG A 176 26.85 5.82 32.42
N LEU A 177 25.63 6.34 32.52
CA LEU A 177 24.74 6.56 31.36
C LEU A 177 25.36 7.54 30.36
N THR A 178 25.92 8.66 30.83
CA THR A 178 26.59 9.65 29.97
C THR A 178 27.81 9.08 29.25
N VAL A 179 28.61 8.21 29.90
CA VAL A 179 29.73 7.55 29.22
C VAL A 179 29.23 6.60 28.12
N LEU A 180 28.15 5.87 28.36
CA LEU A 180 27.53 5.00 27.35
C LEU A 180 26.98 5.81 26.17
N GLU A 181 26.25 6.88 26.43
CA GLU A 181 25.71 7.81 25.42
C GLU A 181 26.81 8.32 24.48
N ASN A 182 27.93 8.76 25.03
CA ASN A 182 29.07 9.29 24.26
C ASN A 182 29.83 8.25 23.43
N ARG A 183 29.51 6.95 23.58
CA ARG A 183 30.24 5.86 22.91
C ARG A 183 29.39 4.99 22.00
N ALA A 184 28.08 4.95 22.19
CA ALA A 184 27.20 4.00 21.51
C ALA A 184 27.09 4.20 19.97
N CYS A 185 27.31 5.42 19.48
CA CYS A 185 27.24 5.77 18.06
C CYS A 185 28.58 6.40 17.62
N PRO A 186 29.60 5.59 17.29
CA PRO A 186 30.97 6.09 17.10
C PRO A 186 31.20 6.90 15.83
N GLY A 187 30.31 6.79 14.83
CA GLY A 187 30.50 7.40 13.52
C GLY A 187 29.31 7.25 12.59
N ALA A 188 29.52 7.59 11.31
CA ALA A 188 28.47 7.56 10.30
C ALA A 188 27.93 6.14 10.06
N GLY A 189 26.69 6.06 9.56
CA GLY A 189 25.99 4.82 9.22
C GLY A 189 24.71 4.60 10.03
N ALA A 190 23.82 3.75 9.52
CA ALA A 190 22.58 3.45 10.21
C ALA A 190 22.79 2.48 11.39
N CYS A 191 21.78 2.33 12.25
CA CYS A 191 21.87 1.50 13.45
C CYS A 191 22.39 0.09 13.14
N GLY A 192 23.42 -0.38 13.87
CA GLY A 192 24.16 -1.60 13.51
C GLY A 192 23.44 -2.94 13.71
N GLY A 193 22.34 -2.99 14.47
CA GLY A 193 21.53 -4.21 14.64
C GLY A 193 20.62 -4.49 13.44
N GLN A 194 19.96 -5.64 13.43
CA GLN A 194 18.95 -6.02 12.42
C GLN A 194 17.60 -5.30 12.63
N TYR A 195 17.66 -3.97 12.77
CA TYR A 195 16.52 -3.06 12.80
C TYR A 195 16.02 -2.78 11.38
N THR A 196 15.14 -1.79 11.20
CA THR A 196 14.48 -1.55 9.91
C THR A 196 15.48 -1.24 8.79
N ALA A 197 16.46 -0.35 9.00
CA ALA A 197 17.45 -0.03 7.96
C ALA A 197 18.19 -1.27 7.43
N ASN A 198 18.79 -2.09 8.29
CA ASN A 198 19.49 -3.30 7.84
C ASN A 198 18.53 -4.38 7.34
N THR A 199 17.34 -4.51 7.93
CA THR A 199 16.31 -5.45 7.45
C THR A 199 15.86 -5.10 6.03
N MET A 200 15.58 -3.82 5.76
CA MET A 200 15.18 -3.36 4.43
C MET A 200 16.35 -3.42 3.45
N SER A 201 17.57 -3.19 3.89
CA SER A 201 18.78 -3.40 3.08
C SER A 201 18.90 -4.86 2.62
N VAL A 202 18.69 -5.83 3.52
CA VAL A 202 18.59 -7.26 3.17
C VAL A 202 17.46 -7.48 2.18
N ALA A 203 16.25 -7.05 2.52
CA ALA A 203 15.07 -7.26 1.69
C ALA A 203 15.25 -6.71 0.26
N ILE A 204 15.74 -5.49 0.12
CA ILE A 204 15.90 -4.83 -1.19
C ILE A 204 17.03 -5.46 -2.03
N THR A 205 18.06 -6.00 -1.38
CA THR A 205 19.09 -6.80 -2.06
C THR A 205 18.48 -8.09 -2.63
N LEU A 206 17.61 -8.76 -1.88
CA LEU A 206 16.93 -9.99 -2.33
C LEU A 206 15.77 -9.73 -3.29
N LEU A 207 15.20 -8.53 -3.27
CA LEU A 207 14.32 -8.03 -4.34
C LEU A 207 15.07 -7.81 -5.65
N GLY A 208 16.41 -7.81 -5.62
CA GLY A 208 17.27 -7.61 -6.78
C GLY A 208 17.49 -6.14 -7.16
N LEU A 209 17.01 -5.17 -6.38
CA LEU A 209 17.10 -3.73 -6.70
C LEU A 209 18.35 -3.04 -6.13
N SER A 210 19.18 -3.80 -5.41
CA SER A 210 20.50 -3.37 -4.93
C SER A 210 21.55 -4.43 -5.26
N PRO A 211 22.79 -4.03 -5.58
CA PRO A 211 23.87 -4.96 -5.87
C PRO A 211 24.27 -5.75 -4.61
N MET A 212 24.31 -7.08 -4.74
CA MET A 212 24.60 -7.97 -3.61
C MET A 212 26.04 -7.81 -3.11
N GLY A 213 26.19 -7.56 -1.81
CA GLY A 213 27.46 -7.27 -1.13
C GLY A 213 27.72 -5.78 -0.93
N ALA A 214 27.22 -4.90 -1.81
CA ALA A 214 27.49 -3.46 -1.72
C ALA A 214 26.82 -2.81 -0.50
N ASN A 215 25.57 -3.21 -0.22
CA ASN A 215 24.79 -2.68 0.90
C ASN A 215 25.35 -3.09 2.27
N GLU A 216 26.10 -4.19 2.33
CA GLU A 216 26.60 -4.77 3.58
C GLU A 216 27.89 -4.13 4.08
N VAL A 217 28.59 -3.41 3.20
CA VAL A 217 29.80 -2.66 3.55
C VAL A 217 29.43 -1.58 4.57
N ALA A 218 30.17 -1.48 5.66
CA ALA A 218 29.96 -0.46 6.69
C ALA A 218 30.14 0.96 6.13
N ALA A 219 29.47 1.94 6.71
CA ALA A 219 29.43 3.30 6.18
C ALA A 219 30.81 3.98 6.08
N GLU A 220 31.68 3.75 7.06
CA GLU A 220 33.02 4.34 7.12
C GLU A 220 34.11 3.44 6.52
N ASP A 221 33.76 2.24 6.05
CA ASP A 221 34.71 1.37 5.37
C ASP A 221 35.10 2.00 4.02
N PRO A 222 36.41 2.14 3.70
CA PRO A 222 36.85 2.74 2.44
C PRO A 222 36.22 2.10 1.19
N ARG A 223 35.92 0.80 1.24
CA ARG A 223 35.28 0.07 0.14
C ARG A 223 33.89 0.61 -0.20
N LYS A 224 33.20 1.29 0.71
CA LYS A 224 31.86 1.86 0.45
C LYS A 224 31.91 2.90 -0.67
N ARG A 225 32.99 3.69 -0.75
CA ARG A 225 33.18 4.65 -1.85
C ARG A 225 33.40 3.95 -3.19
N ASP A 226 34.11 2.83 -3.20
CA ASP A 226 34.27 2.00 -4.40
C ASP A 226 32.97 1.34 -4.85
N GLU A 227 32.13 0.89 -3.90
CA GLU A 227 30.79 0.39 -4.20
C GLU A 227 29.87 1.50 -4.75
N ALA A 228 29.98 2.73 -4.23
CA ALA A 228 29.24 3.87 -4.74
C ALA A 228 29.62 4.21 -6.19
N ARG A 229 30.93 4.23 -6.50
CA ARG A 229 31.41 4.39 -7.87
C ARG A 229 30.91 3.28 -8.79
N ARG A 230 31.02 2.01 -8.38
CA ARG A 230 30.49 0.86 -9.13
C ARG A 230 28.98 0.93 -9.33
N THR A 231 28.23 1.47 -8.38
CA THR A 231 26.78 1.68 -8.52
C THR A 231 26.47 2.73 -9.60
N GLY A 232 27.28 3.79 -9.70
CA GLY A 232 27.18 4.77 -10.77
C GLY A 232 27.50 4.20 -12.16
N GLU A 233 28.42 3.23 -12.24
CA GLU A 233 28.68 2.47 -13.47
C GLU A 233 27.51 1.50 -13.77
N LEU A 234 26.96 0.86 -12.74
CA LEU A 234 25.88 -0.11 -12.86
C LEU A 234 24.60 0.51 -13.41
N VAL A 235 24.17 1.68 -12.93
CA VAL A 235 22.95 2.33 -13.45
C VAL A 235 23.05 2.62 -14.95
N MET A 236 24.25 2.94 -15.46
CA MET A 236 24.45 3.12 -16.90
C MET A 236 24.28 1.82 -17.67
N GLN A 237 24.70 0.69 -17.09
CA GLN A 237 24.43 -0.64 -17.66
C GLN A 237 22.95 -1.00 -17.61
N LEU A 238 22.20 -0.53 -16.59
CA LEU A 238 20.74 -0.72 -16.54
C LEU A 238 20.04 0.09 -17.62
N ILE A 239 20.44 1.35 -17.81
CA ILE A 239 19.93 2.21 -18.89
C ILE A 239 20.19 1.58 -20.25
N ALA A 240 21.41 1.07 -20.49
CA ALA A 240 21.77 0.44 -21.75
C ALA A 240 20.98 -0.84 -22.05
N ARG A 241 20.59 -1.58 -21.01
CA ARG A 241 19.83 -2.85 -21.11
C ARG A 241 18.31 -2.67 -20.91
N ASP A 242 17.85 -1.45 -20.64
CA ASP A 242 16.49 -1.11 -20.23
C ASP A 242 15.96 -2.00 -19.07
N VAL A 243 16.81 -2.22 -18.06
CA VAL A 243 16.43 -3.00 -16.87
C VAL A 243 15.68 -2.11 -15.89
N ARG A 244 14.41 -2.42 -15.66
CA ARG A 244 13.49 -1.60 -14.86
C ARG A 244 13.04 -2.29 -13.57
N PRO A 245 12.63 -1.52 -12.53
CA PRO A 245 12.10 -2.06 -11.29
C PRO A 245 10.98 -3.10 -11.49
N SER A 246 10.04 -2.89 -12.42
CA SER A 246 8.95 -3.83 -12.71
C SER A 246 9.41 -5.21 -13.18
N GLN A 247 10.62 -5.31 -13.75
CA GLN A 247 11.20 -6.58 -14.20
C GLN A 247 11.91 -7.34 -13.07
N LEU A 248 12.33 -6.64 -12.01
CA LEU A 248 13.07 -7.21 -10.88
C LEU A 248 12.12 -7.54 -9.71
N LEU A 249 11.19 -6.62 -9.43
CA LEU A 249 10.23 -6.70 -8.33
C LEU A 249 9.08 -7.67 -8.66
N THR A 250 9.41 -8.95 -8.83
CA THR A 250 8.46 -10.03 -9.12
C THR A 250 7.93 -10.67 -7.84
N ARG A 251 6.83 -11.44 -7.93
CA ARG A 251 6.32 -12.22 -6.80
C ARG A 251 7.40 -13.13 -6.17
N THR A 252 8.23 -13.76 -7.00
CA THR A 252 9.37 -14.57 -6.53
C THR A 252 10.37 -13.74 -5.73
N ALA A 253 10.68 -12.52 -6.18
CA ALA A 253 11.59 -11.62 -5.48
C ALA A 253 11.01 -11.19 -4.12
N PHE A 254 9.70 -10.91 -4.03
CA PHE A 254 9.05 -10.64 -2.74
C PHE A 254 9.06 -11.85 -1.81
N ASP A 255 8.73 -13.05 -2.31
CA ASP A 255 8.81 -14.29 -1.53
C ASP A 255 10.23 -14.49 -0.95
N ASN A 256 11.27 -14.25 -1.77
CA ASN A 256 12.68 -14.33 -1.37
C ASN A 256 13.04 -13.28 -0.30
N ALA A 257 12.60 -12.04 -0.49
CA ALA A 257 12.84 -10.96 0.46
C ALA A 257 12.21 -11.27 1.82
N ILE A 258 10.96 -11.76 1.85
CA ILE A 258 10.26 -12.15 3.08
C ILE A 258 11.00 -13.30 3.78
N ALA A 259 11.43 -14.32 3.04
CA ALA A 259 12.19 -15.43 3.60
C ALA A 259 13.51 -14.93 4.21
N ALA A 260 14.24 -14.03 3.55
CA ALA A 260 15.49 -13.48 4.08
C ALA A 260 15.27 -12.63 5.34
N VAL A 261 14.20 -11.84 5.39
CA VAL A 261 13.80 -11.11 6.60
C VAL A 261 13.50 -12.10 7.74
N ALA A 262 12.74 -13.17 7.47
CA ALA A 262 12.44 -14.20 8.46
C ALA A 262 13.70 -14.91 8.97
N ALA A 263 14.59 -15.31 8.07
CA ALA A 263 15.85 -16.01 8.38
C ALA A 263 16.84 -15.15 9.18
N THR A 264 16.77 -13.83 9.02
CA THR A 264 17.59 -12.90 9.81
C THR A 264 16.90 -12.38 11.08
N ALA A 265 15.69 -12.87 11.39
CA ALA A 265 14.86 -12.35 12.48
C ALA A 265 14.67 -10.82 12.40
N GLY A 266 14.50 -10.31 11.18
CA GLY A 266 14.43 -8.88 10.89
C GLY A 266 13.21 -8.16 11.47
N SER A 267 13.21 -6.85 11.31
CA SER A 267 12.17 -5.95 11.81
C SER A 267 10.78 -6.27 11.24
N THR A 268 9.75 -6.20 12.10
CA THR A 268 8.33 -6.32 11.71
C THR A 268 7.89 -5.17 10.79
N ASN A 269 8.58 -4.02 10.80
CA ASN A 269 8.36 -2.93 9.84
C ASN A 269 8.55 -3.39 8.38
N ALA A 270 9.32 -4.45 8.13
CA ALA A 270 9.49 -4.99 6.79
C ALA A 270 8.17 -5.49 6.18
N VAL A 271 7.22 -5.96 7.00
CA VAL A 271 5.87 -6.33 6.54
C VAL A 271 5.20 -5.13 5.90
N LEU A 272 5.17 -4.00 6.61
CA LEU A 272 4.56 -2.76 6.15
C LEU A 272 5.24 -2.23 4.86
N HIS A 273 6.56 -2.29 4.82
CA HIS A 273 7.34 -1.74 3.71
C HIS A 273 7.30 -2.62 2.45
N LEU A 274 7.37 -3.95 2.59
CA LEU A 274 7.27 -4.86 1.45
C LEU A 274 5.85 -4.87 0.85
N LEU A 275 4.81 -4.78 1.69
CA LEU A 275 3.44 -4.56 1.21
C LEU A 275 3.36 -3.26 0.40
N ALA A 276 3.88 -2.16 0.93
CA ALA A 276 3.87 -0.88 0.23
C ALA A 276 4.58 -0.96 -1.14
N ILE A 277 5.81 -1.48 -1.18
CA ILE A 277 6.58 -1.61 -2.43
C ILE A 277 5.84 -2.52 -3.43
N ALA A 278 5.26 -3.63 -2.97
CA ALA A 278 4.49 -4.54 -3.83
C ALA A 278 3.28 -3.83 -4.46
N ARG A 279 2.59 -2.96 -3.70
CA ARG A 279 1.48 -2.17 -4.22
C ARG A 279 1.93 -1.18 -5.30
N GLU A 280 3.04 -0.47 -5.09
CA GLU A 280 3.54 0.51 -6.07
C GLU A 280 3.88 -0.12 -7.42
N VAL A 281 4.41 -1.35 -7.42
CA VAL A 281 4.73 -2.08 -8.66
C VAL A 281 3.58 -2.95 -9.18
N GLY A 282 2.44 -3.00 -8.47
CA GLY A 282 1.27 -3.79 -8.86
C GLY A 282 1.42 -5.31 -8.68
N VAL A 283 2.32 -5.77 -7.80
CA VAL A 283 2.44 -7.20 -7.46
C VAL A 283 1.47 -7.59 -6.34
N PRO A 284 0.65 -8.65 -6.53
CA PRO A 284 -0.21 -9.16 -5.47
C PRO A 284 0.61 -9.73 -4.30
N LEU A 285 0.50 -9.08 -3.14
CA LEU A 285 1.07 -9.52 -1.88
C LEU A 285 0.09 -9.20 -0.76
N ALA A 286 -0.33 -10.23 -0.03
CA ALA A 286 -1.21 -10.10 1.12
C ALA A 286 -0.41 -10.24 2.42
N ILE A 287 -0.93 -9.70 3.52
CA ILE A 287 -0.27 -9.83 4.83
C ILE A 287 -0.08 -11.31 5.22
N ASP A 288 -1.02 -12.20 4.88
CA ASP A 288 -0.94 -13.63 5.23
C ASP A 288 0.18 -14.38 4.49
N ASP A 289 0.64 -13.86 3.35
CA ASP A 289 1.80 -14.44 2.63
C ASP A 289 3.05 -14.44 3.52
N PHE A 290 3.19 -13.43 4.40
CA PHE A 290 4.31 -13.31 5.32
C PHE A 290 4.34 -14.43 6.35
N ASP A 291 3.18 -14.84 6.87
CA ASP A 291 3.11 -15.93 7.85
C ASP A 291 3.44 -17.28 7.22
N ALA A 292 2.89 -17.56 6.03
CA ALA A 292 3.15 -18.79 5.31
C ALA A 292 4.64 -18.97 4.99
N ILE A 293 5.33 -17.88 4.61
CA ILE A 293 6.77 -17.90 4.35
C ILE A 293 7.57 -17.98 5.65
N ALA A 294 7.26 -17.14 6.65
CA ALA A 294 7.97 -17.15 7.93
C ALA A 294 7.84 -18.50 8.66
N ALA A 295 6.69 -19.17 8.58
CA ALA A 295 6.47 -20.47 9.22
C ALA A 295 7.41 -21.57 8.71
N ARG A 296 7.81 -21.53 7.43
CA ARG A 296 8.73 -22.52 6.82
C ARG A 296 10.19 -22.07 6.82
N THR A 297 10.49 -20.82 7.19
CA THR A 297 11.85 -20.27 7.12
C THR A 297 12.46 -20.18 8.52
N PRO A 298 13.45 -21.02 8.86
CA PRO A 298 14.10 -20.96 10.17
C PRO A 298 14.96 -19.70 10.35
N VAL A 299 15.18 -19.28 11.60
CA VAL A 299 16.12 -18.19 11.92
C VAL A 299 17.55 -18.73 11.88
N LEU A 300 18.35 -18.19 10.96
CA LEU A 300 19.72 -18.64 10.65
C LEU A 300 20.80 -17.66 11.11
N CYS A 301 20.47 -16.42 11.44
CA CYS A 301 21.46 -15.40 11.81
C CYS A 301 21.33 -14.96 13.27
N ASP A 302 22.45 -14.99 13.99
CA ASP A 302 22.55 -14.55 15.39
C ASP A 302 22.81 -13.03 15.48
N LEU A 303 21.78 -12.24 15.21
CA LEU A 303 21.89 -10.78 15.13
C LEU A 303 21.10 -10.06 16.22
N LYS A 304 21.68 -9.00 16.79
CA LYS A 304 20.95 -8.02 17.60
C LYS A 304 19.70 -7.55 16.83
N PRO A 305 18.55 -7.36 17.48
CA PRO A 305 18.37 -7.30 18.94
C PRO A 305 18.12 -8.63 19.64
N GLY A 306 17.80 -9.71 18.90
CA GLY A 306 17.53 -11.03 19.52
C GLY A 306 18.78 -11.89 19.76
N GLY A 307 19.88 -11.56 19.08
CA GLY A 307 21.15 -12.26 19.10
C GLY A 307 22.32 -11.39 19.52
N ARG A 308 23.53 -11.85 19.23
CA ARG A 308 24.79 -11.25 19.74
C ARG A 308 25.45 -10.28 18.77
N PHE A 309 25.38 -10.54 17.46
CA PHE A 309 26.22 -9.88 16.47
C PHE A 309 25.50 -8.74 15.74
N THR A 310 26.25 -7.88 15.07
CA THR A 310 25.74 -6.75 14.28
C THR A 310 25.70 -7.07 12.77
N ALA A 311 25.09 -6.19 11.97
CA ALA A 311 25.12 -6.28 10.52
C ALA A 311 26.57 -6.21 9.96
N VAL A 312 27.47 -5.47 10.62
CA VAL A 312 28.89 -5.41 10.25
C VAL A 312 29.55 -6.78 10.44
N ASP A 313 29.21 -7.49 11.51
CA ASP A 313 29.70 -8.83 11.77
C ASP A 313 29.15 -9.85 10.76
N MET A 314 27.87 -9.71 10.37
CA MET A 314 27.29 -10.52 9.29
C MET A 314 28.08 -10.37 7.99
N ALA A 315 28.42 -9.14 7.62
CA ALA A 315 29.22 -8.85 6.43
C ALA A 315 30.61 -9.51 6.52
N ARG A 316 31.28 -9.41 7.68
CA ARG A 316 32.59 -10.06 7.94
C ARG A 316 32.50 -11.60 7.91
N ALA A 317 31.36 -12.16 8.31
CA ALA A 317 31.11 -13.60 8.31
C ALA A 317 30.77 -14.17 6.92
N GLY A 318 30.77 -13.35 5.87
CA GLY A 318 30.49 -13.75 4.48
C GLY A 318 29.20 -13.18 3.89
N GLY A 319 28.43 -12.42 4.68
CA GLY A 319 27.34 -11.58 4.20
C GLY A 319 26.15 -12.30 3.57
N LEU A 320 25.37 -11.55 2.79
CA LEU A 320 24.14 -12.00 2.16
C LEU A 320 24.42 -13.02 1.07
N ARG A 321 25.58 -13.00 0.41
CA ARG A 321 25.97 -14.05 -0.55
C ARG A 321 25.96 -15.43 0.12
N ARG A 322 26.55 -15.53 1.31
CA ARG A 322 26.57 -16.76 2.11
C ARG A 322 25.17 -17.16 2.59
N LEU A 323 24.37 -16.21 3.07
CA LEU A 323 23.00 -16.47 3.49
C LEU A 323 22.14 -16.98 2.32
N ALA A 324 22.17 -16.27 1.20
CA ALA A 324 21.42 -16.60 0.00
C ALA A 324 21.79 -17.99 -0.51
N GLY A 325 23.09 -18.33 -0.57
CA GLY A 325 23.56 -19.67 -0.96
C GLY A 325 22.97 -20.77 -0.08
N ARG A 326 23.09 -20.64 1.25
CA ARG A 326 22.53 -21.62 2.19
C ARG A 326 21.01 -21.79 2.04
N MET A 327 20.29 -20.68 1.84
CA MET A 327 18.84 -20.71 1.72
C MET A 327 18.39 -21.24 0.34
N LEU A 328 19.13 -20.97 -0.73
CA LEU A 328 18.90 -21.55 -2.07
C LEU A 328 19.12 -23.06 -2.06
N ASP A 329 20.18 -23.54 -1.40
CA ASP A 329 20.48 -24.97 -1.30
C ASP A 329 19.44 -25.72 -0.46
N ALA A 330 18.86 -25.04 0.54
CA ALA A 330 17.76 -25.56 1.35
C ALA A 330 16.37 -25.41 0.70
N GLY A 331 16.28 -24.84 -0.51
CA GLY A 331 14.99 -24.59 -1.19
C GLY A 331 14.10 -23.54 -0.53
N LEU A 332 14.67 -22.70 0.35
CA LEU A 332 13.98 -21.61 1.03
C LEU A 332 13.90 -20.34 0.17
N LEU A 333 14.86 -20.17 -0.74
CA LEU A 333 14.83 -19.14 -1.79
C LEU A 333 14.68 -19.80 -3.16
N ARG A 334 14.14 -19.04 -4.11
CA ARG A 334 14.10 -19.40 -5.53
C ARG A 334 15.04 -18.49 -6.30
N ASP A 335 15.58 -18.99 -7.41
CA ASP A 335 16.45 -18.18 -8.23
C ASP A 335 15.66 -17.04 -8.91
N ALA A 336 16.26 -15.85 -8.99
CA ALA A 336 15.62 -14.63 -9.47
C ALA A 336 16.65 -13.68 -10.09
N ALA A 337 16.22 -12.83 -11.02
CA ALA A 337 17.08 -11.82 -11.63
C ALA A 337 17.45 -10.72 -10.62
N THR A 338 18.63 -10.13 -10.79
CA THR A 338 19.11 -8.99 -9.99
C THR A 338 19.53 -7.83 -10.90
N CYS A 339 19.69 -6.64 -10.32
CA CYS A 339 20.10 -5.44 -11.05
C CYS A 339 21.50 -5.57 -11.68
N THR A 340 22.35 -6.51 -11.27
CA THR A 340 23.65 -6.71 -11.96
C THR A 340 23.47 -7.36 -13.34
N GLY A 341 22.31 -7.97 -13.60
CA GLY A 341 22.04 -8.85 -14.73
C GLY A 341 22.42 -10.31 -14.46
N ARG A 342 22.89 -10.62 -13.25
CA ARG A 342 23.07 -11.99 -12.76
C ARG A 342 21.82 -12.47 -12.04
N THR A 343 21.71 -13.77 -11.92
CA THR A 343 20.74 -14.44 -11.06
C THR A 343 21.19 -14.43 -9.59
N LEU A 344 20.24 -14.61 -8.67
CA LEU A 344 20.50 -14.71 -7.24
C LEU A 344 21.46 -15.86 -6.91
N ARG A 345 21.33 -17.00 -7.61
CA ARG A 345 22.25 -18.15 -7.47
C ARG A 345 23.66 -17.82 -7.93
N GLU A 346 23.81 -17.11 -9.04
CA GLU A 346 25.13 -16.67 -9.50
C GLU A 346 25.77 -15.69 -8.51
N GLU A 347 25.02 -14.73 -7.95
CA GLU A 347 25.53 -13.83 -6.92
C GLU A 347 25.96 -14.58 -5.65
N ALA A 348 25.17 -15.58 -5.23
CA ALA A 348 25.48 -16.42 -4.07
C ALA A 348 26.73 -17.29 -4.26
N ALA A 349 27.03 -17.72 -5.49
CA ALA A 349 28.20 -18.55 -5.80
C ALA A 349 29.54 -17.84 -5.51
N ASP A 350 29.54 -16.51 -5.51
CA ASP A 350 30.72 -15.71 -5.17
C ASP A 350 30.94 -15.55 -3.65
N ALA A 351 30.15 -16.23 -2.81
CA ALA A 351 30.33 -16.20 -1.37
C ALA A 351 31.75 -16.67 -0.99
N ARG A 352 32.51 -15.78 -0.33
CA ARG A 352 33.86 -16.10 0.15
C ARG A 352 33.83 -16.70 1.55
N GLY A 353 34.91 -17.39 1.93
CA GLY A 353 35.19 -17.75 3.32
C GLY A 353 35.14 -16.50 4.21
N GLY A 354 34.28 -16.48 5.22
CA GLY A 354 34.24 -15.39 6.19
C GLY A 354 35.26 -15.66 7.30
N GLU A 355 36.11 -14.68 7.60
CA GLU A 355 36.98 -14.67 8.80
C GLU A 355 36.24 -14.12 10.03
N GLY A 356 34.96 -13.75 9.86
CA GLY A 356 34.12 -13.16 10.90
C GLY A 356 33.58 -14.15 11.94
N PRO A 357 32.89 -13.61 12.96
CA PRO A 357 32.30 -14.41 14.03
C PRO A 357 31.24 -15.40 13.50
N PRO A 358 30.84 -16.41 14.30
CA PRO A 358 29.88 -17.44 13.89
C PRO A 358 28.44 -16.92 13.85
N VAL A 359 28.15 -15.98 12.96
CA VAL A 359 26.83 -15.35 12.77
C VAL A 359 25.81 -16.33 12.18
N PHE A 360 26.24 -17.18 11.24
CA PHE A 360 25.36 -18.05 10.46
C PHE A 360 25.27 -19.46 11.03
N ARG A 361 24.08 -19.85 11.48
CA ARG A 361 23.74 -21.21 11.89
C ARG A 361 23.44 -22.12 10.69
N PRO A 362 23.71 -23.44 10.79
CA PRO A 362 23.27 -24.41 9.79
C PRO A 362 21.75 -24.51 9.74
N VAL A 363 21.18 -24.87 8.58
CA VAL A 363 19.72 -25.04 8.42
C VAL A 363 19.18 -26.18 9.29
N GLY A 364 19.98 -27.24 9.51
CA GLY A 364 19.62 -28.36 10.40
C GLY A 364 19.80 -28.06 11.90
N ASP A 365 20.42 -26.94 12.25
CA ASP A 365 20.59 -26.49 13.65
C ASP A 365 20.36 -24.96 13.74
N PRO A 366 19.13 -24.50 13.45
CA PRO A 366 18.82 -23.08 13.43
C PRO A 366 18.64 -22.53 14.85
N ILE A 367 18.61 -21.20 15.00
CA ILE A 367 18.29 -20.55 16.27
C ILE A 367 16.83 -20.83 16.64
N LYS A 368 15.94 -20.73 15.66
CA LYS A 368 14.53 -21.11 15.77
C LYS A 368 14.09 -21.86 14.52
N PRO A 369 13.22 -22.88 14.65
CA PRO A 369 12.76 -23.68 13.51
C PRO A 369 11.80 -22.93 12.58
N ARG A 370 11.36 -21.73 12.97
CA ARG A 370 10.48 -20.82 12.23
C ARG A 370 10.99 -19.38 12.33
N GLY A 371 10.46 -18.50 11.49
CA GLY A 371 10.88 -17.11 11.34
C GLY A 371 10.69 -16.26 12.60
N GLY A 372 11.37 -15.11 12.64
CA GLY A 372 11.37 -14.20 13.79
C GLY A 372 10.07 -13.41 14.03
N PHE A 373 9.02 -13.63 13.24
CA PHE A 373 7.72 -12.98 13.37
C PHE A 373 6.59 -13.91 12.86
N ALA A 374 5.34 -13.58 13.20
CA ALA A 374 4.13 -14.22 12.71
C ALA A 374 3.00 -13.20 12.50
N ILE A 375 2.02 -13.56 11.68
CA ILE A 375 0.80 -12.77 11.48
C ILE A 375 -0.32 -13.41 12.29
N LEU A 376 -0.99 -12.63 13.15
CA LEU A 376 -2.17 -13.09 13.88
C LEU A 376 -3.43 -12.40 13.32
N ARG A 377 -4.54 -13.12 13.33
CA ARG A 377 -5.89 -12.58 13.08
C ARG A 377 -6.79 -12.86 14.28
N GLY A 378 -8.01 -12.35 14.31
CA GLY A 378 -8.97 -12.70 15.36
C GLY A 378 -9.94 -11.57 15.64
N SER A 379 -10.72 -11.70 16.70
CA SER A 379 -11.74 -10.70 17.04
C SER A 379 -11.15 -9.31 17.30
N LEU A 380 -9.88 -9.23 17.74
CA LEU A 380 -9.21 -7.95 17.99
C LEU A 380 -8.47 -7.38 16.76
N ALA A 381 -8.05 -8.23 15.83
CA ALA A 381 -7.29 -7.86 14.64
C ALA A 381 -7.82 -8.56 13.37
N PRO A 382 -9.04 -8.22 12.90
CA PRO A 382 -9.67 -8.95 11.81
C PRO A 382 -8.94 -8.79 10.47
N GLU A 383 -8.30 -7.65 10.21
CA GLU A 383 -7.44 -7.46 9.02
C GLU A 383 -6.02 -8.03 9.21
N GLY A 384 -5.67 -8.40 10.44
CA GLY A 384 -4.37 -8.94 10.81
C GLY A 384 -3.55 -7.98 11.68
N CYS A 385 -2.54 -8.54 12.35
CA CYS A 385 -1.50 -7.82 13.07
C CYS A 385 -0.18 -8.59 13.01
N VAL A 386 0.93 -7.93 13.32
CA VAL A 386 2.27 -8.54 13.28
C VAL A 386 2.78 -8.73 14.70
N VAL A 387 3.19 -9.97 15.01
CA VAL A 387 3.84 -10.31 16.28
C VAL A 387 5.28 -10.70 16.05
N LYS A 388 6.19 -10.13 16.84
CA LYS A 388 7.59 -10.54 16.85
C LYS A 388 7.74 -11.79 17.73
N LEU A 389 8.45 -12.79 17.23
CA LEU A 389 8.71 -14.07 17.91
C LEU A 389 10.20 -14.28 18.25
N ALA A 390 11.06 -13.39 17.77
CA ALA A 390 12.46 -13.37 18.14
C ALA A 390 12.64 -12.88 19.59
N GLY A 391 13.42 -13.61 20.39
CA GLY A 391 13.76 -13.22 21.76
C GLY A 391 12.83 -13.71 22.88
N HIS A 392 11.78 -14.49 22.61
CA HIS A 392 10.97 -15.16 23.64
C HIS A 392 10.36 -16.48 23.14
N ASP A 393 9.99 -17.39 24.04
CA ASP A 393 9.38 -18.69 23.69
C ASP A 393 7.91 -18.81 24.14
N ARG A 394 7.32 -17.72 24.62
CA ARG A 394 5.89 -17.67 24.95
C ARG A 394 5.01 -17.72 23.70
N ASP A 395 4.31 -18.85 23.53
CA ASP A 395 3.34 -19.03 22.44
C ASP A 395 1.90 -18.65 22.81
N ARG A 396 1.62 -18.50 24.11
CA ARG A 396 0.29 -18.14 24.59
C ARG A 396 0.36 -17.19 25.79
N HIS A 397 -0.53 -16.21 25.80
CA HIS A 397 -0.72 -15.29 26.91
C HIS A 397 -2.20 -14.91 26.97
N THR A 398 -2.82 -15.04 28.15
CA THR A 398 -4.17 -14.52 28.40
C THR A 398 -4.15 -13.65 29.66
N GLY A 399 -4.65 -12.43 29.55
CA GLY A 399 -4.59 -11.46 30.65
C GLY A 399 -5.66 -10.37 30.55
N PRO A 400 -5.94 -9.65 31.65
CA PRO A 400 -6.84 -8.51 31.63
C PRO A 400 -6.21 -7.33 30.87
N ALA A 401 -7.01 -6.63 30.07
CA ALA A 401 -6.59 -5.46 29.33
C ALA A 401 -6.32 -4.26 30.26
N ARG A 402 -5.23 -3.54 30.01
CA ARG A 402 -4.95 -2.19 30.53
C ARG A 402 -4.89 -1.25 29.35
N VAL A 403 -5.91 -0.43 29.18
CA VAL A 403 -6.18 0.32 27.94
C VAL A 403 -5.74 1.77 28.07
N PHE A 404 -4.92 2.21 27.12
CA PHE A 404 -4.36 3.54 27.07
C PHE A 404 -4.60 4.19 25.72
N ASP A 405 -4.98 5.46 25.79
CA ASP A 405 -5.18 6.33 24.64
C ASP A 405 -3.92 7.14 24.38
N GLY A 406 -3.05 6.58 23.54
CA GLY A 406 -1.75 7.14 23.20
C GLY A 406 -0.60 6.66 24.10
N GLU A 407 0.61 6.74 23.55
CA GLU A 407 1.86 6.31 24.20
C GLU A 407 2.10 7.04 25.54
N GLU A 408 1.79 8.33 25.60
CA GLU A 408 2.07 9.17 26.78
C GLU A 408 1.29 8.68 28.02
N ALA A 409 0.04 8.27 27.84
CA ALA A 409 -0.79 7.74 28.92
C ALA A 409 -0.27 6.37 29.40
N ALA A 410 0.14 5.50 28.47
CA ALA A 410 0.74 4.21 28.80
C ALA A 410 2.07 4.40 29.55
N PHE A 411 2.92 5.32 29.10
CA PHE A 411 4.20 5.61 29.73
C PHE A 411 4.03 6.15 31.16
N ALA A 412 3.08 7.07 31.39
CA ALA A 412 2.78 7.58 32.72
C ALA A 412 2.32 6.46 33.68
N ALA A 413 1.50 5.53 33.21
CA ALA A 413 1.07 4.38 34.01
C ALA A 413 2.23 3.41 34.33
N VAL A 414 3.14 3.19 33.38
CA VAL A 414 4.37 2.40 33.60
C VAL A 414 5.26 3.07 34.64
N GLN A 415 5.49 4.39 34.54
CA GLN A 415 6.28 5.14 35.53
C GLN A 415 5.66 5.08 36.93
N ALA A 416 4.33 5.16 37.02
CA ALA A 416 3.59 5.04 38.27
C ALA A 416 3.45 3.58 38.78
N GLN A 417 4.11 2.61 38.13
CA GLN A 417 4.08 1.18 38.49
C GLN A 417 2.66 0.59 38.57
N GLN A 418 1.77 1.03 37.68
CA GLN A 418 0.37 0.59 37.64
C GLN A 418 0.14 -0.67 36.79
N ILE A 419 1.17 -1.13 36.07
CA ILE A 419 1.12 -2.34 35.26
C ILE A 419 1.55 -3.55 36.10
N ARG A 420 0.78 -4.63 36.03
CA ARG A 420 0.99 -5.84 36.83
C ARG A 420 1.43 -7.01 35.94
N PRO A 421 2.18 -7.99 36.48
CA PRO A 421 2.43 -9.25 35.81
C PRO A 421 1.14 -9.92 35.32
N GLY A 422 1.13 -10.38 34.06
CA GLY A 422 -0.04 -10.97 33.43
C GLY A 422 -0.99 -9.99 32.75
N ASP A 423 -0.78 -8.68 32.84
CA ASP A 423 -1.57 -7.69 32.12
C ASP A 423 -1.32 -7.74 30.60
N VAL A 424 -2.35 -7.41 29.83
CA VAL A 424 -2.24 -7.07 28.40
C VAL A 424 -2.37 -5.57 28.23
N VAL A 425 -1.26 -4.89 27.99
CA VAL A 425 -1.23 -3.43 27.80
C VAL A 425 -1.67 -3.10 26.37
N VAL A 426 -2.79 -2.39 26.24
CA VAL A 426 -3.36 -1.98 24.94
C VAL A 426 -3.14 -0.49 24.75
N ILE A 427 -2.37 -0.11 23.73
CA ILE A 427 -2.09 1.28 23.37
C ILE A 427 -2.77 1.57 22.03
N ARG A 428 -3.83 2.39 22.03
CA ARG A 428 -4.65 2.66 20.85
C ARG A 428 -4.59 4.12 20.41
N TYR A 429 -5.05 4.38 19.18
CA TYR A 429 -4.92 5.66 18.49
C TYR A 429 -3.46 6.04 18.19
N GLU A 430 -2.63 5.04 17.94
CA GLU A 430 -1.27 5.21 17.44
C GLU A 430 -1.09 4.69 16.02
N GLY A 431 -2.18 4.28 15.36
CA GLY A 431 -2.19 3.81 13.97
C GLY A 431 -1.91 4.89 12.92
N PRO A 432 -1.96 4.54 11.62
CA PRO A 432 -1.68 5.45 10.53
C PRO A 432 -2.47 6.77 10.60
N ARG A 433 -3.78 6.72 10.84
CA ARG A 433 -4.64 7.91 10.96
C ARG A 433 -4.71 8.43 12.39
N GLY A 434 -4.74 7.51 13.36
CA GLY A 434 -4.96 7.82 14.78
C GLY A 434 -3.81 8.58 15.42
N GLY A 435 -2.57 8.21 15.08
CA GLY A 435 -1.39 8.92 15.55
C GLY A 435 -1.48 10.42 15.20
N PRO A 436 -1.57 10.81 13.92
CA PRO A 436 -1.26 10.06 12.70
C PRO A 436 0.23 9.70 12.58
N GLY A 437 0.57 8.88 11.58
CA GLY A 437 1.95 8.52 11.24
C GLY A 437 2.45 7.21 11.84
N MET A 438 1.56 6.41 12.44
CA MET A 438 1.83 5.06 12.94
C MET A 438 3.12 4.99 13.78
N ARG A 439 3.15 5.63 14.97
CA ARG A 439 4.40 5.82 15.72
C ARG A 439 5.08 4.49 16.08
N GLU A 440 6.42 4.52 16.10
CA GLU A 440 7.22 3.41 16.61
C GLU A 440 7.56 3.66 18.07
N MET A 441 6.88 2.94 18.95
CA MET A 441 7.00 3.09 20.39
C MET A 441 8.14 2.23 20.92
N LEU A 442 9.08 2.87 21.62
CA LEU A 442 10.20 2.21 22.28
C LEU A 442 10.23 2.53 23.78
N CYS A 443 9.92 3.77 24.17
CA CYS A 443 10.04 4.25 25.56
C CYS A 443 9.22 3.41 26.54
N VAL A 444 7.96 3.11 26.21
CA VAL A 444 7.10 2.25 27.04
C VAL A 444 7.71 0.86 27.21
N THR A 445 8.22 0.30 26.12
CA THR A 445 8.74 -1.08 26.12
C THR A 445 10.08 -1.19 26.86
N ALA A 446 10.98 -0.22 26.67
CA ALA A 446 12.26 -0.15 27.37
C ALA A 446 12.06 0.08 28.88
N ALA A 447 11.07 0.91 29.27
CA ALA A 447 10.73 1.12 30.67
C ALA A 447 10.18 -0.16 31.34
N LEU A 448 9.29 -0.90 30.66
CA LEU A 448 8.75 -2.17 31.17
C LEU A 448 9.85 -3.23 31.34
N VAL A 449 10.76 -3.35 30.37
CA VAL A 449 11.94 -4.23 30.47
C VAL A 449 12.85 -3.76 31.62
N GLY A 450 13.07 -2.45 31.75
CA GLY A 450 13.83 -1.84 32.85
C GLY A 450 13.24 -2.12 34.24
N GLN A 451 11.93 -2.35 34.34
CA GLN A 451 11.25 -2.74 35.58
C GLN A 451 11.19 -4.27 35.80
N GLY A 452 11.70 -5.07 34.85
CA GLY A 452 11.67 -6.53 34.93
C GLY A 452 10.33 -7.18 34.56
N LEU A 453 9.43 -6.43 33.89
CA LEU A 453 8.10 -6.93 33.48
C LEU A 453 8.07 -7.52 32.06
N GLY A 454 9.15 -7.43 31.29
CA GLY A 454 9.19 -7.78 29.86
C GLY A 454 8.64 -9.16 29.51
N ASP A 455 8.96 -10.20 30.30
CA ASP A 455 8.48 -11.56 30.07
C ASP A 455 7.13 -11.87 30.73
N ALA A 456 6.64 -10.97 31.59
CA ALA A 456 5.44 -11.18 32.41
C ALA A 456 4.16 -10.63 31.76
N ILE A 457 4.27 -9.65 30.86
CA ILE A 457 3.15 -8.94 30.24
C ILE A 457 3.05 -9.22 28.73
N ALA A 458 1.97 -8.76 28.09
CA ALA A 458 1.88 -8.66 26.64
C ALA A 458 1.47 -7.23 26.22
N LEU A 459 1.80 -6.84 25.00
CA LEU A 459 1.53 -5.50 24.46
C LEU A 459 0.78 -5.57 23.13
N VAL A 460 -0.23 -4.71 22.96
CA VAL A 460 -1.05 -4.61 21.75
C VAL A 460 -1.15 -3.16 21.32
N THR A 461 -0.97 -2.88 20.03
CA THR A 461 -1.20 -1.54 19.48
C THR A 461 -1.61 -1.54 18.01
N ASP A 462 -2.38 -0.52 17.61
CA ASP A 462 -2.60 -0.17 16.21
C ASP A 462 -1.41 0.60 15.59
N GLY A 463 -0.46 1.08 16.41
CA GLY A 463 0.83 1.63 16.00
C GLY A 463 1.90 0.57 15.74
N ARG A 464 3.17 0.90 16.02
CA ARG A 464 4.33 0.01 15.83
C ARG A 464 5.14 -0.08 17.11
N PHE A 465 5.79 -1.22 17.32
CA PHE A 465 6.82 -1.38 18.36
C PHE A 465 8.20 -1.43 17.72
N SER A 466 9.18 -0.87 18.43
CA SER A 466 10.56 -0.89 17.95
C SER A 466 11.11 -2.31 17.81
N GLY A 467 11.98 -2.50 16.81
CA GLY A 467 12.70 -3.75 16.64
C GLY A 467 13.49 -4.18 17.89
N ALA A 468 13.95 -3.23 18.72
CA ALA A 468 14.75 -3.45 19.93
C ALA A 468 13.98 -4.04 21.12
N THR A 469 12.69 -4.28 20.96
CA THR A 469 11.81 -4.64 22.06
C THR A 469 11.78 -6.16 22.34
N HIS A 470 11.70 -6.53 23.61
CA HIS A 470 11.61 -7.92 24.11
C HIS A 470 10.23 -8.23 24.70
N GLY A 471 9.70 -9.43 24.43
CA GLY A 471 8.41 -9.92 24.95
C GLY A 471 7.36 -10.15 23.86
N LEU A 472 6.17 -10.59 24.26
CA LEU A 472 5.08 -10.91 23.33
C LEU A 472 4.29 -9.64 22.98
N MET A 473 4.46 -9.15 21.74
CA MET A 473 3.88 -7.87 21.31
C MET A 473 3.26 -7.94 19.92
N ALA A 474 2.03 -7.46 19.81
CA ALA A 474 1.31 -7.27 18.56
C ALA A 474 1.30 -5.78 18.18
N GLY A 475 1.98 -5.44 17.09
CA GLY A 475 1.83 -4.15 16.42
C GLY A 475 0.94 -4.28 15.19
N HIS A 476 0.63 -3.15 14.56
CA HIS A 476 -0.11 -3.10 13.30
C HIS A 476 -1.51 -3.69 13.41
N VAL A 477 -2.15 -3.64 14.59
CA VAL A 477 -3.52 -4.12 14.74
C VAL A 477 -4.42 -3.34 13.80
N ALA A 478 -5.03 -4.06 12.86
CA ALA A 478 -5.90 -3.51 11.85
C ALA A 478 -7.31 -4.16 11.90
N PRO A 479 -8.38 -3.38 11.69
CA PRO A 479 -8.41 -1.92 11.51
C PRO A 479 -7.99 -1.14 12.76
N GLU A 480 -7.37 0.03 12.57
CA GLU A 480 -6.91 0.88 13.67
C GLU A 480 -8.06 1.52 14.47
N ALA A 481 -7.77 2.02 15.68
CA ALA A 481 -8.79 2.58 16.56
C ALA A 481 -9.48 3.83 15.98
N ALA A 482 -8.74 4.65 15.23
CA ALA A 482 -9.27 5.87 14.60
C ALA A 482 -10.31 5.59 13.50
N LEU A 483 -10.33 4.38 12.96
CA LEU A 483 -11.36 3.91 12.02
C LEU A 483 -12.46 3.11 12.72
N GLY A 484 -12.49 3.10 14.05
CA GLY A 484 -13.46 2.33 14.83
C GLY A 484 -13.21 0.82 14.76
N GLY A 485 -11.98 0.37 14.50
CA GLY A 485 -11.63 -1.05 14.55
C GLY A 485 -11.86 -1.66 15.94
N PRO A 486 -11.86 -3.00 16.07
CA PRO A 486 -12.13 -3.70 17.34
C PRO A 486 -11.32 -3.20 18.54
N ILE A 487 -10.05 -2.81 18.32
CA ILE A 487 -9.18 -2.24 19.36
C ILE A 487 -9.73 -0.95 20.00
N ALA A 488 -10.58 -0.18 19.30
CA ALA A 488 -11.24 1.00 19.86
C ALA A 488 -12.32 0.67 20.91
N LEU A 489 -12.82 -0.57 20.92
CA LEU A 489 -13.93 -1.03 21.76
C LEU A 489 -13.48 -1.78 23.02
N VAL A 490 -12.19 -2.06 23.12
CA VAL A 490 -11.59 -2.71 24.30
C VAL A 490 -11.69 -1.79 25.51
N ARG A 491 -12.01 -2.36 26.66
CA ARG A 491 -12.12 -1.71 27.97
C ARG A 491 -11.17 -2.37 28.97
N ASP A 492 -10.79 -1.63 30.00
CA ASP A 492 -10.02 -2.17 31.11
C ASP A 492 -10.68 -3.43 31.68
N GLY A 493 -9.87 -4.47 31.88
CA GLY A 493 -10.31 -5.75 32.44
C GLY A 493 -10.79 -6.80 31.42
N ASP A 494 -11.04 -6.43 30.17
CA ASP A 494 -11.37 -7.41 29.12
C ASP A 494 -10.27 -8.45 28.98
N ARG A 495 -10.62 -9.73 28.82
CA ARG A 495 -9.59 -10.76 28.67
C ARG A 495 -9.14 -10.83 27.23
N ILE A 496 -7.86 -10.53 26.98
CA ILE A 496 -7.23 -10.67 25.66
C ILE A 496 -6.38 -11.93 25.66
N THR A 497 -6.49 -12.72 24.60
CA THR A 497 -5.70 -13.94 24.38
C THR A 497 -4.86 -13.81 23.13
N PHE A 498 -3.55 -13.89 23.31
CA PHE A 498 -2.60 -14.22 22.26
C PHE A 498 -2.47 -15.74 22.17
N ASP A 499 -2.73 -16.28 20.99
CA ASP A 499 -2.45 -17.67 20.66
C ASP A 499 -1.62 -17.72 19.37
N VAL A 500 -0.30 -17.70 19.54
CA VAL A 500 0.64 -17.72 18.41
C VAL A 500 0.51 -19.02 17.64
N ALA A 501 0.30 -20.15 18.33
CA ALA A 501 0.17 -21.46 17.70
C ALA A 501 -1.05 -21.52 16.76
N ALA A 502 -2.20 -21.01 17.22
CA ALA A 502 -3.43 -20.94 16.44
C ALA A 502 -3.50 -19.75 15.47
N ARG A 503 -2.50 -18.85 15.47
CA ARG A 503 -2.48 -17.58 14.73
C ARG A 503 -3.64 -16.64 15.10
N ARG A 504 -3.96 -16.59 16.40
CA ARG A 504 -5.10 -15.84 16.93
C ARG A 504 -4.73 -14.72 17.91
N LEU A 505 -5.41 -13.59 17.79
CA LEU A 505 -5.47 -12.49 18.75
C LEU A 505 -6.93 -12.12 18.99
N ASP A 506 -7.46 -12.58 20.11
CA ASP A 506 -8.89 -12.46 20.44
C ASP A 506 -9.09 -11.70 21.75
N VAL A 507 -10.23 -11.01 21.83
CA VAL A 507 -10.77 -10.43 23.05
C VAL A 507 -12.08 -11.12 23.41
N ASP A 508 -12.22 -11.48 24.69
CA ASP A 508 -13.41 -12.08 25.29
C ASP A 508 -14.38 -10.96 25.71
N ALA A 509 -15.06 -10.39 24.72
CA ALA A 509 -16.07 -9.35 24.89
C ALA A 509 -17.02 -9.32 23.69
N ASP A 510 -18.29 -8.94 23.93
CA ASP A 510 -19.24 -8.65 22.85
C ASP A 510 -18.96 -7.26 22.27
N LEU A 511 -18.04 -7.22 21.30
CA LEU A 511 -17.65 -5.97 20.63
C LEU A 511 -18.78 -5.40 19.76
N GLU A 512 -19.65 -6.23 19.21
CA GLU A 512 -20.75 -5.78 18.35
C GLU A 512 -21.83 -5.07 19.17
N ALA A 513 -22.19 -5.62 20.35
CA ALA A 513 -23.05 -4.90 21.29
C ALA A 513 -22.41 -3.58 21.71
N ARG A 514 -21.11 -3.55 22.04
CA ARG A 514 -20.42 -2.30 22.37
C ARG A 514 -20.40 -1.30 21.23
N ARG A 515 -20.23 -1.76 19.99
CA ARG A 515 -20.26 -0.89 18.80
C ARG A 515 -21.61 -0.23 18.63
N ARG A 516 -22.71 -0.96 18.84
CA ARG A 516 -24.08 -0.42 18.76
C ARG A 516 -24.41 0.50 19.94
N ASP A 517 -24.12 0.05 21.15
CA ASP A 517 -24.61 0.71 22.38
C ASP A 517 -23.68 1.83 22.85
N HIS A 518 -22.38 1.70 22.57
CA HIS A 518 -21.32 2.61 23.03
C HIS A 518 -20.25 2.81 21.95
N PRO A 519 -20.62 3.31 20.75
CA PRO A 519 -19.67 3.54 19.67
C PRO A 519 -18.53 4.46 20.16
N PRO A 520 -17.26 4.21 19.75
CA PRO A 520 -16.16 5.08 20.11
C PRO A 520 -16.46 6.50 19.65
N ALA A 521 -16.34 7.47 20.56
CA ALA A 521 -16.57 8.87 20.22
C ALA A 521 -15.58 9.30 19.11
N PRO A 522 -16.05 9.99 18.04
CA PRO A 522 -15.17 10.54 17.04
C PRO A 522 -14.13 11.46 17.68
N ARG A 523 -12.85 11.23 17.41
CA ARG A 523 -11.78 12.11 17.88
C ARG A 523 -11.54 13.22 16.87
N PRO A 524 -11.41 14.48 17.33
CA PRO A 524 -11.00 15.54 16.42
C PRO A 524 -9.61 15.21 15.84
N PRO A 525 -9.36 15.47 14.55
CA PRO A 525 -8.04 15.28 13.98
C PRO A 525 -7.00 16.07 14.75
N ARG A 526 -5.91 15.40 15.17
CA ARG A 526 -4.80 16.07 15.88
C ARG A 526 -4.16 17.16 15.03
N TYR A 527 -4.10 16.96 13.71
CA TYR A 527 -3.64 17.94 12.74
C TYR A 527 -4.74 18.23 11.73
N THR A 528 -5.11 19.51 11.57
CA THR A 528 -6.15 19.96 10.63
C THR A 528 -5.59 20.57 9.34
N ARG A 529 -4.26 20.73 9.25
CA ARG A 529 -3.56 21.27 8.09
C ARG A 529 -2.19 20.63 7.91
N GLY A 530 -1.57 20.85 6.76
CA GLY A 530 -0.19 20.42 6.47
C GLY A 530 -0.06 18.93 6.16
N VAL A 531 1.18 18.43 6.21
CA VAL A 531 1.53 17.07 5.75
C VAL A 531 0.80 15.97 6.53
N MET A 532 0.67 16.12 7.86
CA MET A 532 -0.01 15.14 8.71
C MET A 532 -1.50 15.03 8.41
N ALA A 533 -2.16 16.17 8.14
CA ALA A 533 -3.57 16.18 7.77
C ALA A 533 -3.79 15.51 6.40
N LYS A 534 -2.93 15.80 5.41
CA LYS A 534 -2.95 15.12 4.11
C LYS A 534 -2.76 13.62 4.25
N TYR A 535 -1.76 13.21 5.03
CA TYR A 535 -1.48 11.79 5.29
C TYR A 535 -2.66 11.07 5.92
N ALA A 536 -3.24 11.62 7.00
CA ALA A 536 -4.37 11.01 7.70
C ALA A 536 -5.61 10.80 6.80
N VAL A 537 -5.80 11.66 5.78
CA VAL A 537 -6.89 11.51 4.81
C VAL A 537 -6.58 10.40 3.79
N LEU A 538 -5.35 10.34 3.30
CA LEU A 538 -4.96 9.51 2.14
C LEU A 538 -4.46 8.11 2.52
N VAL A 539 -4.02 7.91 3.76
CA VAL A 539 -3.34 6.67 4.16
C VAL A 539 -4.30 5.47 4.24
N SER A 540 -3.85 4.33 3.72
CA SER A 540 -4.52 3.03 3.81
C SER A 540 -4.24 2.31 5.13
N SER A 541 -4.83 1.13 5.31
CA SER A 541 -4.60 0.29 6.49
C SER A 541 -3.15 -0.19 6.57
N ALA A 542 -2.66 -0.45 7.78
CA ALA A 542 -1.36 -1.08 7.99
C ALA A 542 -1.28 -2.49 7.35
N SER A 543 -2.41 -3.19 7.27
CA SER A 543 -2.53 -4.49 6.58
C SER A 543 -2.28 -4.40 5.06
N GLU A 544 -2.30 -3.19 4.51
CA GLU A 544 -2.04 -2.88 3.11
C GLU A 544 -0.73 -2.09 2.89
N GLY A 545 0.10 -1.96 3.93
CA GLY A 545 1.37 -1.23 3.85
C GLY A 545 1.29 0.25 4.24
N ALA A 546 0.14 0.75 4.69
CA ALA A 546 -0.11 2.15 5.06
C ALA A 546 0.36 3.14 3.97
N VAL A 547 0.06 2.85 2.72
CA VAL A 547 0.40 3.70 1.56
C VAL A 547 -0.58 4.86 1.43
N THR A 548 -0.12 6.01 0.94
CA THR A 548 -1.03 7.10 0.59
C THR A 548 -1.62 6.89 -0.80
N ARG A 549 -2.95 6.94 -0.88
CA ARG A 549 -3.66 6.80 -2.15
C ARG A 549 -4.61 7.97 -2.34
N ALA A 550 -4.60 8.57 -3.53
CA ALA A 550 -5.73 9.39 -3.95
C ALA A 550 -6.96 8.47 -3.91
N GLY A 551 -8.09 8.95 -3.38
CA GLY A 551 -9.26 8.13 -2.97
C GLY A 551 -9.98 7.29 -4.03
N ARG A 552 -9.32 6.94 -5.16
CA ARG A 552 -9.74 5.93 -6.14
C ARG A 552 -9.44 4.49 -5.72
N ASP A 553 -8.61 4.26 -4.70
CA ASP A 553 -8.22 2.91 -4.27
C ASP A 553 -8.97 2.38 -3.03
N ARG A 554 -10.16 2.93 -2.72
CA ARG A 554 -11.15 2.17 -1.93
C ARG A 554 -11.81 1.13 -2.84
N GLU A 555 -11.00 0.14 -3.20
CA GLU A 555 -11.30 -1.25 -3.56
C GLU A 555 -10.07 -1.85 -4.28
N HIS A 556 -9.02 -2.14 -3.50
CA HIS A 556 -8.09 -3.19 -3.89
C HIS A 556 -7.76 -4.07 -2.68
N THR A 557 -8.83 -4.61 -2.08
CA THR A 557 -8.73 -5.91 -1.42
C THR A 557 -8.12 -6.88 -2.44
N PRO A 558 -7.02 -7.59 -2.12
CA PRO A 558 -6.44 -8.54 -3.05
C PRO A 558 -7.43 -9.69 -3.26
N GLY A 559 -8.25 -9.60 -4.31
CA GLY A 559 -8.83 -10.76 -4.95
C GLY A 559 -7.72 -11.50 -5.72
N PRO A 560 -7.77 -12.84 -5.81
CA PRO A 560 -6.86 -13.56 -6.68
C PRO A 560 -7.05 -13.08 -8.12
N ALA A 561 -5.94 -13.00 -8.86
CA ALA A 561 -5.80 -12.67 -10.28
C ALA A 561 -7.12 -12.32 -10.99
N HIS A 562 -7.26 -11.05 -11.42
CA HIS A 562 -8.15 -10.75 -12.52
C HIS A 562 -7.73 -11.59 -13.73
N ALA A 563 -8.38 -12.74 -13.91
CA ALA A 563 -8.90 -13.03 -15.24
C ALA A 563 -9.78 -11.81 -15.61
N PRO A 564 -9.64 -11.25 -16.83
CA PRO A 564 -10.39 -10.08 -17.22
C PRO A 564 -11.87 -10.39 -17.09
N GLY A 565 -12.52 -9.82 -16.08
CA GLY A 565 -13.98 -9.82 -16.00
C GLY A 565 -14.54 -9.00 -17.17
N PRO A 566 -15.76 -9.27 -17.64
CA PRO A 566 -16.39 -8.53 -18.72
C PRO A 566 -16.51 -7.07 -18.31
N SER A 567 -15.61 -6.26 -18.86
CA SER A 567 -15.18 -4.97 -18.31
C SER A 567 -16.20 -3.82 -18.28
N THR A 568 -17.54 -3.93 -18.34
CA THR A 568 -18.59 -2.85 -18.47
C THR A 568 -18.28 -1.48 -19.14
N GLN A 569 -17.13 -1.27 -19.77
CA GLN A 569 -16.83 -0.09 -20.57
C GLN A 569 -17.78 -0.07 -21.76
N PRO A 570 -18.23 1.12 -22.18
CA PRO A 570 -19.11 1.27 -23.34
C PRO A 570 -18.48 0.53 -24.52
N SER A 571 -19.27 -0.32 -25.15
CA SER A 571 -18.83 -1.03 -26.35
C SER A 571 -18.53 -0.01 -27.45
N HIS A 572 -17.64 -0.37 -28.38
CA HIS A 572 -17.31 0.48 -29.53
C HIS A 572 -18.59 0.88 -30.28
N GLY A 573 -19.06 2.13 -30.08
CA GLY A 573 -20.22 2.69 -30.77
C GLY A 573 -21.29 3.36 -29.89
N GLU A 574 -21.21 3.29 -28.56
CA GLU A 574 -22.11 4.01 -27.65
C GLU A 574 -21.69 5.47 -27.42
N ALA A 575 -22.65 6.39 -27.43
CA ALA A 575 -22.40 7.82 -27.24
C ALA A 575 -22.03 8.14 -25.78
N SER A 576 -20.88 8.80 -25.60
CA SER A 576 -20.35 9.16 -24.27
C SER A 576 -21.23 10.18 -23.54
N ALA A 577 -21.17 10.16 -22.20
CA ALA A 577 -21.88 11.13 -21.35
C ALA A 577 -21.56 12.60 -21.71
N ALA A 578 -20.33 12.88 -22.14
CA ALA A 578 -19.91 14.21 -22.60
C ALA A 578 -20.65 14.64 -23.88
N GLN A 579 -20.83 13.72 -24.83
CA GLN A 579 -21.57 14.02 -26.07
C GLN A 579 -23.04 14.33 -25.79
N GLN A 580 -23.67 13.60 -24.88
CA GLN A 580 -25.06 13.84 -24.49
C GLN A 580 -25.24 15.20 -23.80
N ALA A 581 -24.34 15.54 -22.87
CA ALA A 581 -24.37 16.84 -22.19
C ALA A 581 -24.19 18.00 -23.18
N LEU A 582 -23.29 17.86 -24.15
CA LEU A 582 -23.08 18.85 -25.21
C LEU A 582 -24.31 18.98 -26.10
N GLY A 583 -24.89 17.87 -26.58
CA GLY A 583 -26.10 17.90 -27.40
C GLY A 583 -27.28 18.59 -26.69
N LEU A 584 -27.52 18.25 -25.42
CA LEU A 584 -28.57 18.89 -24.62
C LEU A 584 -28.37 20.40 -24.48
N ARG A 585 -27.14 20.84 -24.22
CA ARG A 585 -26.81 22.27 -24.12
C ARG A 585 -26.97 22.98 -25.46
N ASP A 586 -26.49 22.37 -26.54
CA ASP A 586 -26.57 22.93 -27.89
C ASP A 586 -28.02 23.01 -28.39
N ALA A 587 -28.91 22.14 -27.89
CA ALA A 587 -30.36 22.23 -28.06
C ALA A 587 -31.03 23.32 -27.19
N GLY A 588 -30.26 24.11 -26.42
CA GLY A 588 -30.73 25.25 -25.64
C GLY A 588 -31.13 24.93 -24.19
N ASN A 589 -30.78 23.75 -23.66
CA ASN A 589 -31.12 23.37 -22.29
C ASN A 589 -30.07 23.85 -21.27
N GLU A 590 -30.50 24.14 -20.05
CA GLU A 590 -29.59 24.33 -18.92
C GLU A 590 -29.06 22.96 -18.45
N VAL A 591 -27.76 22.71 -18.63
CA VAL A 591 -27.14 21.42 -18.30
C VAL A 591 -26.19 21.59 -17.12
N ARG A 592 -26.50 20.87 -16.04
CA ARG A 592 -25.65 20.72 -14.85
C ARG A 592 -25.04 19.32 -14.86
N VAL A 593 -23.74 19.22 -14.60
CA VAL A 593 -23.00 17.95 -14.65
C VAL A 593 -22.58 17.51 -13.25
N GLY A 594 -23.10 16.35 -12.84
CA GLY A 594 -22.79 15.73 -11.55
C GLY A 594 -21.62 14.79 -11.68
N THR A 595 -20.52 15.07 -10.98
CA THR A 595 -19.36 14.16 -10.92
C THR A 595 -18.88 14.03 -9.50
N ARG A 596 -18.04 13.02 -9.23
CA ARG A 596 -17.41 12.88 -7.91
C ARG A 596 -16.44 14.03 -7.71
N LEU A 597 -16.48 14.65 -6.54
CA LEU A 597 -15.61 15.78 -6.20
C LEU A 597 -14.13 15.36 -6.36
N GLY A 598 -13.41 16.07 -7.21
CA GLY A 598 -11.99 15.80 -7.50
C GLY A 598 -11.73 14.84 -8.66
N ASP A 599 -12.75 14.36 -9.39
CA ASP A 599 -12.56 13.58 -10.61
C ASP A 599 -12.05 14.45 -11.78
N MET A 600 -11.24 13.87 -12.68
CA MET A 600 -10.83 14.54 -13.92
C MET A 600 -12.03 14.88 -14.83
N SER A 601 -13.13 14.12 -14.73
CA SER A 601 -14.40 14.45 -15.40
C SER A 601 -15.00 15.76 -14.89
N TRP A 602 -14.79 16.12 -13.61
CA TRP A 602 -15.18 17.42 -13.04
C TRP A 602 -14.47 18.56 -13.76
N LEU A 603 -13.14 18.44 -13.92
CA LEU A 603 -12.33 19.46 -14.58
C LEU A 603 -12.65 19.57 -16.07
N ARG A 604 -12.87 18.43 -16.75
CA ARG A 604 -13.27 18.40 -18.17
C ARG A 604 -14.61 19.07 -18.38
N ALA A 605 -15.65 18.70 -17.62
CA ALA A 605 -16.96 19.32 -17.74
C ALA A 605 -16.93 20.83 -17.48
N ARG A 606 -16.13 21.28 -16.50
CA ARG A 606 -15.93 22.71 -16.25
C ARG A 606 -15.22 23.42 -17.40
N ASN A 607 -14.21 22.80 -18.00
CA ASN A 607 -13.52 23.35 -19.17
C ASN A 607 -14.42 23.40 -20.41
N ASP A 608 -15.32 22.44 -20.55
CA ASP A 608 -16.33 22.41 -21.60
C ASP A 608 -17.47 23.42 -21.35
N GLY A 609 -17.42 24.18 -20.24
CA GLY A 609 -18.33 25.28 -19.93
C GLY A 609 -19.59 24.89 -19.16
N PHE A 610 -19.66 23.69 -18.59
CA PHE A 610 -20.80 23.26 -17.78
C PHE A 610 -20.72 23.75 -16.33
N ALA A 611 -21.89 23.95 -15.72
CA ALA A 611 -22.00 24.05 -14.26
C ALA A 611 -21.78 22.65 -13.67
N VAL A 612 -20.82 22.52 -12.76
CA VAL A 612 -20.43 21.24 -12.15
C VAL A 612 -20.68 21.27 -10.65
N GLY A 613 -21.30 20.22 -10.12
CA GLY A 613 -21.57 20.07 -8.69
C GLY A 613 -21.59 18.60 -8.26
N THR A 614 -21.79 18.37 -6.97
CA THR A 614 -22.06 17.02 -6.47
C THR A 614 -23.45 16.56 -6.96
N ALA A 615 -23.65 15.24 -7.11
CA ALA A 615 -24.92 14.71 -7.57
C ALA A 615 -26.14 15.21 -6.76
N PRO A 616 -26.12 15.25 -5.41
CA PRO A 616 -27.24 15.83 -4.65
C PRO A 616 -27.50 17.30 -4.96
N ALA A 617 -26.46 18.09 -5.21
CA ALA A 617 -26.58 19.53 -5.44
C ALA A 617 -27.09 19.89 -6.85
N ILE A 618 -26.89 19.01 -7.83
CA ILE A 618 -27.32 19.27 -9.22
C ILE A 618 -28.69 18.70 -9.57
N VAL A 619 -29.23 17.81 -8.73
CA VAL A 619 -30.56 17.21 -8.93
C VAL A 619 -31.68 18.12 -8.45
N GLU A 620 -31.41 19.03 -7.50
CA GLU A 620 -32.39 20.01 -7.02
C GLU A 620 -32.97 20.83 -8.20
N ASP A 621 -34.30 20.89 -8.27
CA ASP A 621 -35.09 21.52 -9.35
C ASP A 621 -34.90 20.95 -10.78
N ALA A 622 -34.28 19.78 -10.93
CA ALA A 622 -34.06 19.19 -12.25
C ALA A 622 -35.34 18.56 -12.83
N ASN A 623 -35.76 19.00 -14.02
CA ASN A 623 -36.92 18.41 -14.72
C ASN A 623 -36.56 17.12 -15.48
N VAL A 624 -35.27 16.90 -15.76
CA VAL A 624 -34.70 15.72 -16.41
C VAL A 624 -33.40 15.35 -15.68
N VAL A 625 -33.32 14.11 -15.21
CA VAL A 625 -32.14 13.55 -14.54
C VAL A 625 -31.61 12.40 -15.40
N VAL A 626 -30.34 12.46 -15.79
CA VAL A 626 -29.70 11.45 -16.66
C VAL A 626 -28.64 10.70 -15.88
N VAL A 627 -28.76 9.37 -15.82
CA VAL A 627 -27.87 8.48 -15.07
C VAL A 627 -27.10 7.59 -16.04
N LEU A 628 -25.80 7.85 -16.16
CA LEU A 628 -24.88 7.15 -17.10
C LEU A 628 -23.70 6.49 -16.37
N VAL A 629 -23.85 6.23 -15.07
CA VAL A 629 -22.89 5.43 -14.30
C VAL A 629 -23.08 3.94 -14.58
N PRO A 630 -22.08 3.07 -14.29
CA PRO A 630 -22.23 1.62 -14.41
C PRO A 630 -23.47 1.10 -13.65
N ASP A 631 -24.07 -0.01 -14.11
CA ASP A 631 -25.34 -0.54 -13.57
C ASP A 631 -25.31 -0.77 -12.05
N ASP A 632 -24.21 -1.30 -11.53
CA ASP A 632 -24.02 -1.54 -10.11
C ASP A 632 -23.83 -0.24 -9.30
N GLU A 633 -23.61 0.91 -9.94
CA GLU A 633 -23.55 2.21 -9.27
C GLU A 633 -24.87 3.00 -9.35
N GLN A 634 -25.80 2.60 -10.22
CA GLN A 634 -27.05 3.37 -10.43
C GLN A 634 -27.93 3.39 -9.17
N ALA A 635 -28.10 2.24 -8.49
CA ALA A 635 -28.92 2.15 -7.29
C ALA A 635 -28.36 2.99 -6.12
N PRO A 636 -27.05 2.90 -5.78
CA PRO A 636 -26.44 3.80 -4.79
C PRO A 636 -26.62 5.28 -5.13
N VAL A 637 -26.41 5.68 -6.39
CA VAL A 637 -26.59 7.08 -6.83
C VAL A 637 -28.04 7.52 -6.71
N TYR A 638 -28.99 6.65 -7.08
CA TYR A 638 -30.41 6.96 -6.95
C TYR A 638 -30.79 7.26 -5.49
N TRP A 639 -30.53 6.32 -4.57
CA TRP A 639 -30.96 6.43 -3.18
C TRP A 639 -30.29 7.60 -2.43
N HIS A 640 -29.01 7.86 -2.68
CA HIS A 640 -28.25 8.85 -1.91
C HIS A 640 -28.25 10.24 -2.51
N ALA A 641 -28.48 10.36 -3.82
CA ALA A 641 -28.31 11.64 -4.52
C ALA A 641 -29.51 12.08 -5.34
N ILE A 642 -30.33 11.16 -5.85
CA ILE A 642 -31.46 11.51 -6.71
C ILE A 642 -32.75 11.58 -5.89
N GLU A 643 -33.12 10.48 -5.23
CA GLU A 643 -34.39 10.41 -4.47
C GLU A 643 -34.57 11.54 -3.45
N PRO A 644 -33.54 11.97 -2.69
CA PRO A 644 -33.73 13.00 -1.67
C PRO A 644 -34.11 14.39 -2.19
N GLY A 645 -33.88 14.68 -3.49
CA GLY A 645 -34.01 16.03 -4.04
C GLY A 645 -34.62 16.13 -5.43
N VAL A 646 -35.06 15.01 -6.03
CA VAL A 646 -35.71 15.01 -7.35
C VAL A 646 -37.18 15.42 -7.23
N GLU A 647 -37.62 16.33 -8.10
CA GLU A 647 -39.02 16.75 -8.15
C GLU A 647 -39.95 15.62 -8.65
N PRO A 648 -41.16 15.48 -8.07
CA PRO A 648 -42.18 14.60 -8.62
C PRO A 648 -42.43 14.92 -10.09
N HIS A 649 -42.69 13.88 -10.89
CA HIS A 649 -42.90 13.98 -12.33
C HIS A 649 -41.66 14.40 -13.14
N ALA A 650 -40.46 14.45 -12.56
CA ALA A 650 -39.24 14.57 -13.36
C ALA A 650 -39.04 13.33 -14.26
N LEU A 651 -38.29 13.51 -15.36
CA LEU A 651 -37.89 12.41 -16.25
C LEU A 651 -36.55 11.84 -15.78
N LEU A 652 -36.53 10.59 -15.37
CA LEU A 652 -35.30 9.85 -15.09
C LEU A 652 -34.91 9.02 -16.31
N VAL A 653 -33.75 9.33 -16.89
CA VAL A 653 -33.20 8.64 -18.06
C VAL A 653 -32.02 7.77 -17.64
N THR A 654 -32.06 6.47 -17.94
CA THR A 654 -30.91 5.57 -17.79
C THR A 654 -30.35 5.17 -19.16
N GLY A 655 -29.02 5.04 -19.24
CA GLY A 655 -28.35 4.54 -20.44
C GLY A 655 -28.30 3.01 -20.55
N ARG A 656 -28.63 2.30 -19.46
CA ARG A 656 -28.59 0.85 -19.30
C ARG A 656 -29.83 0.35 -18.54
N ALA A 657 -30.30 -0.84 -18.88
CA ALA A 657 -31.58 -1.39 -18.44
C ALA A 657 -31.48 -2.32 -17.23
N LEU A 658 -30.29 -2.90 -16.98
CA LEU A 658 -30.11 -3.97 -15.99
C LEU A 658 -30.43 -3.51 -14.58
N ALA A 659 -29.94 -2.36 -14.14
CA ALA A 659 -30.14 -1.91 -12.75
C ALA A 659 -31.62 -1.68 -12.38
N LEU A 660 -32.44 -1.24 -13.35
CA LEU A 660 -33.89 -1.11 -13.16
C LEU A 660 -34.58 -2.48 -13.17
N ALA A 661 -34.13 -3.38 -14.04
CA ALA A 661 -34.71 -4.71 -14.20
C ALA A 661 -34.42 -5.64 -13.02
N THR A 662 -33.31 -5.46 -12.32
CA THR A 662 -32.99 -6.21 -11.08
C THR A 662 -33.83 -5.79 -9.88
N GLY A 663 -34.50 -4.64 -9.95
CA GLY A 663 -35.25 -4.09 -8.83
C GLY A 663 -34.38 -3.50 -7.71
N ALA A 664 -33.08 -3.28 -7.95
CA ALA A 664 -32.15 -2.71 -6.97
C ALA A 664 -32.56 -1.30 -6.49
N PHE A 665 -33.33 -0.59 -7.31
CA PHE A 665 -34.05 0.61 -6.93
C PHE A 665 -35.36 0.71 -7.73
N ALA A 666 -36.37 1.37 -7.15
CA ALA A 666 -37.70 1.48 -7.74
C ALA A 666 -38.20 2.93 -7.63
N PRO A 667 -37.92 3.78 -8.63
CA PRO A 667 -38.32 5.17 -8.58
C PRO A 667 -39.84 5.34 -8.53
N ARG A 668 -40.33 6.20 -7.63
CA ARG A 668 -41.77 6.46 -7.45
C ARG A 668 -42.12 7.87 -7.87
N GLY A 669 -43.23 8.03 -8.58
CA GLY A 669 -43.71 9.36 -8.99
C GLY A 669 -42.91 10.03 -10.12
N LEU A 670 -41.96 9.33 -10.75
CA LEU A 670 -41.15 9.82 -11.86
C LEU A 670 -41.56 9.15 -13.18
N ASP A 671 -41.33 9.83 -14.31
CA ASP A 671 -41.29 9.12 -15.60
C ASP A 671 -39.90 8.48 -15.72
N VAL A 672 -39.83 7.15 -15.81
CA VAL A 672 -38.56 6.42 -15.89
C VAL A 672 -38.43 5.78 -17.25
N VAL A 673 -37.37 6.14 -17.97
CA VAL A 673 -37.15 5.74 -19.35
C VAL A 673 -35.72 5.27 -19.57
N PHE A 674 -35.59 4.34 -20.49
CA PHE A 674 -34.31 3.86 -20.97
C PHE A 674 -34.08 4.43 -22.38
N VAL A 675 -32.91 5.04 -22.59
CA VAL A 675 -32.51 5.60 -23.89
C VAL A 675 -31.09 5.16 -24.20
N ALA A 676 -30.95 4.23 -25.14
CA ALA A 676 -29.65 3.76 -25.62
C ALA A 676 -29.39 4.22 -27.05
N ALA A 677 -28.27 4.93 -27.24
CA ALA A 677 -27.81 5.38 -28.54
C ALA A 677 -26.66 4.51 -29.05
N ARG A 678 -26.82 3.93 -30.24
CA ARG A 678 -25.77 3.20 -30.96
C ARG A 678 -25.64 3.83 -32.35
N GLN A 679 -24.55 4.55 -32.59
CA GLN A 679 -24.32 5.30 -33.84
C GLN A 679 -25.46 6.31 -34.13
N ALA A 680 -26.09 6.27 -35.32
CA ALA A 680 -27.15 7.21 -35.75
C ALA A 680 -28.58 6.79 -35.35
N ALA A 681 -28.73 5.78 -34.49
CA ALA A 681 -30.02 5.27 -34.03
C ALA A 681 -30.12 5.21 -32.51
N CYS A 682 -31.31 5.51 -31.98
CA CYS A 682 -31.66 5.45 -30.58
C CYS A 682 -32.81 4.46 -30.36
N ARG A 683 -32.69 3.64 -29.30
CA ARG A 683 -33.78 2.80 -28.81
C ARG A 683 -34.31 3.37 -27.51
N VAL A 684 -35.64 3.45 -27.41
CA VAL A 684 -36.34 4.06 -26.27
C VAL A 684 -37.34 3.07 -25.69
N ALA A 685 -37.26 2.84 -24.38
CA ALA A 685 -38.26 2.07 -23.63
C ALA A 685 -38.77 2.88 -22.43
N VAL A 686 -40.07 2.75 -22.13
CA VAL A 686 -40.66 3.29 -20.91
C VAL A 686 -40.70 2.18 -19.86
N HIS A 687 -40.11 2.43 -18.70
CA HIS A 687 -40.15 1.52 -17.55
C HIS A 687 -41.30 1.88 -16.59
N HIS A 688 -41.47 3.16 -16.30
CA HIS A 688 -42.53 3.67 -15.43
C HIS A 688 -43.07 5.00 -15.94
N GLU A 689 -44.37 5.19 -15.87
CA GLU A 689 -45.05 6.38 -16.39
C GLU A 689 -45.89 7.03 -15.28
N ALA A 690 -45.45 8.21 -14.84
CA ALA A 690 -46.13 9.00 -13.82
C ALA A 690 -47.00 10.11 -14.42
N THR A 691 -46.66 10.61 -15.62
CA THR A 691 -47.33 11.76 -16.24
C THR A 691 -48.26 11.42 -17.41
N GLY A 692 -48.18 10.19 -17.93
CA GLY A 692 -48.82 9.79 -19.19
C GLY A 692 -48.12 10.32 -20.45
N ARG A 693 -46.91 10.90 -20.31
CA ARG A 693 -46.10 11.46 -21.42
C ARG A 693 -44.67 10.93 -21.44
N ALA A 694 -44.39 9.81 -20.77
CA ALA A 694 -43.02 9.33 -20.58
C ALA A 694 -42.33 9.03 -21.92
N LEU A 695 -43.04 8.39 -22.86
CA LEU A 695 -42.51 8.09 -24.19
C LEU A 695 -42.23 9.35 -25.00
N GLU A 696 -43.14 10.32 -24.99
CA GLU A 696 -42.97 11.59 -25.70
C GLU A 696 -41.75 12.36 -25.16
N ARG A 697 -41.60 12.42 -23.84
CA ARG A 697 -40.48 13.07 -23.16
C ARG A 697 -39.15 12.36 -23.45
N ALA A 698 -39.14 11.03 -23.51
CA ALA A 698 -37.96 10.26 -23.89
C ALA A 698 -37.52 10.50 -25.34
N ILE A 699 -38.47 10.58 -26.28
CA ILE A 699 -38.21 10.93 -27.68
C ILE A 699 -37.64 12.35 -27.78
N SER A 700 -38.22 13.29 -27.01
CA SER A 700 -37.74 14.67 -26.96
C SER A 700 -36.30 14.75 -26.41
N TYR A 701 -36.01 14.01 -25.35
CA TYR A 701 -34.67 13.89 -24.80
C TYR A 701 -33.69 13.32 -25.83
N ALA A 702 -34.05 12.21 -26.51
CA ALA A 702 -33.17 11.57 -27.48
C ALA A 702 -32.82 12.52 -28.65
N ARG A 703 -33.80 13.27 -29.16
CA ARG A 703 -33.54 14.27 -30.22
C ARG A 703 -32.67 15.43 -29.74
N ALA A 704 -32.84 15.87 -28.49
CA ALA A 704 -32.02 16.92 -27.93
C ALA A 704 -30.57 16.45 -27.68
N ALA A 705 -30.39 15.25 -27.12
CA ALA A 705 -29.08 14.72 -26.78
C ALA A 705 -28.27 14.24 -28.00
N PHE A 706 -28.93 13.72 -29.04
CA PHE A 706 -28.28 13.05 -30.17
C PHE A 706 -28.55 13.71 -31.54
N GLY A 707 -29.34 14.77 -31.60
CA GLY A 707 -29.67 15.50 -32.83
C GLY A 707 -31.05 15.17 -33.39
N LEU A 708 -31.61 16.10 -34.17
CA LEU A 708 -32.99 16.00 -34.68
C LEU A 708 -33.21 14.87 -35.70
N ASP A 709 -32.17 14.50 -36.44
CA ASP A 709 -32.21 13.47 -37.48
C ASP A 709 -31.96 12.04 -36.96
N VAL A 710 -31.81 11.88 -35.64
CA VAL A 710 -31.58 10.56 -35.05
C VAL A 710 -32.79 9.64 -35.30
N THR A 711 -32.52 8.43 -35.78
CA THR A 711 -33.60 7.44 -35.96
C THR A 711 -34.00 6.89 -34.60
N ILE A 712 -35.27 6.97 -34.23
CA ILE A 712 -35.76 6.49 -32.93
C ILE A 712 -36.68 5.29 -33.12
N ALA A 713 -36.34 4.19 -32.45
CA ALA A 713 -37.16 2.99 -32.38
C ALA A 713 -37.65 2.76 -30.94
N THR A 714 -38.93 2.46 -30.78
CA THR A 714 -39.49 2.06 -29.48
C THR A 714 -39.22 0.57 -29.23
N THR A 715 -38.76 0.25 -28.02
CA THR A 715 -38.44 -1.12 -27.57
C THR A 715 -39.10 -1.40 -26.22
N THR A 716 -38.97 -2.62 -25.70
CA THR A 716 -39.44 -2.99 -24.36
C THR A 716 -38.25 -3.20 -23.43
N LEU A 717 -38.44 -2.96 -22.13
CA LEU A 717 -37.37 -3.19 -21.15
C LEU A 717 -36.88 -4.65 -21.17
N ALA A 718 -37.81 -5.60 -21.30
CA ALA A 718 -37.47 -7.02 -21.37
C ALA A 718 -36.55 -7.35 -22.56
N ALA A 719 -36.82 -6.80 -23.75
CA ALA A 719 -35.99 -7.04 -24.92
C ALA A 719 -34.57 -6.46 -24.77
N GLU A 720 -34.45 -5.32 -24.10
CA GLU A 720 -33.15 -4.67 -23.84
C GLU A 720 -32.34 -5.39 -22.77
N VAL A 721 -32.99 -5.83 -21.69
CA VAL A 721 -32.36 -6.67 -20.66
C VAL A 721 -31.83 -7.96 -21.28
N ASP A 722 -32.63 -8.62 -22.13
CA ASP A 722 -32.21 -9.84 -22.82
C ASP A 722 -31.01 -9.59 -23.75
N ALA A 723 -30.95 -8.43 -24.40
CA ALA A 723 -29.80 -8.05 -25.24
C ALA A 723 -28.54 -7.72 -24.41
N GLU A 724 -28.67 -7.01 -23.29
CA GLU A 724 -27.54 -6.70 -22.41
C GLU A 724 -26.97 -7.96 -21.73
N ILE A 725 -27.83 -8.89 -21.30
CA ILE A 725 -27.36 -10.18 -20.76
C ILE A 725 -26.62 -10.95 -21.85
N ALA A 726 -27.12 -11.01 -23.09
CA ALA A 726 -26.42 -11.67 -24.19
C ALA A 726 -25.03 -11.06 -24.47
N GLU A 727 -24.89 -9.74 -24.34
CA GLU A 727 -23.60 -9.05 -24.45
C GLU A 727 -22.67 -9.44 -23.29
N LEU A 728 -23.17 -9.50 -22.07
CA LEU A 728 -22.41 -9.96 -20.90
C LEU A 728 -22.00 -11.43 -21.02
N GLU A 729 -22.88 -12.30 -21.52
CA GLU A 729 -22.58 -13.71 -21.80
C GLU A 729 -21.43 -13.82 -22.80
N THR A 730 -21.49 -13.06 -23.89
CA THR A 730 -20.45 -13.04 -24.92
C THR A 730 -19.11 -12.62 -24.32
N ARG A 731 -19.09 -11.56 -23.50
CA ARG A 731 -17.86 -11.05 -22.87
C ARG A 731 -17.32 -11.97 -21.77
N ALA A 732 -18.19 -12.68 -21.06
CA ALA A 732 -17.80 -13.63 -20.02
C ALA A 732 -17.29 -14.96 -20.58
N GLY A 733 -17.44 -15.20 -21.90
CA GLY A 733 -17.10 -16.48 -22.53
C GLY A 733 -18.20 -17.53 -22.46
N GLY A 734 -19.46 -17.11 -22.30
CA GLY A 734 -20.67 -17.93 -22.32
C GLY A 734 -21.55 -17.79 -21.07
N ALA A 735 -22.78 -18.27 -21.16
CA ALA A 735 -23.79 -18.17 -20.10
C ALA A 735 -23.37 -18.82 -18.76
N ALA A 736 -22.66 -19.96 -18.82
CA ALA A 736 -22.16 -20.63 -17.62
C ALA A 736 -21.10 -19.80 -16.88
N ALA A 737 -20.18 -19.17 -17.63
CA ALA A 737 -19.15 -18.32 -17.06
C ALA A 737 -19.73 -17.04 -16.45
N LEU A 738 -20.74 -16.45 -17.11
CA LEU A 738 -21.48 -15.31 -16.56
C LEU A 738 -22.20 -15.69 -15.25
N ALA A 739 -22.92 -16.82 -15.22
CA ALA A 739 -23.62 -17.26 -14.02
C ALA A 739 -22.66 -17.47 -12.83
N SER A 740 -21.54 -18.17 -13.03
CA SER A 740 -20.52 -18.34 -12.00
C SER A 740 -19.89 -17.03 -11.55
N TYR A 741 -19.71 -16.07 -12.48
CA TYR A 741 -19.23 -14.73 -12.14
C TYR A 741 -20.21 -13.99 -11.24
N VAL A 742 -21.50 -13.96 -11.60
CA VAL A 742 -22.54 -13.25 -10.84
C VAL A 742 -22.75 -13.89 -9.47
N GLU A 743 -22.74 -15.23 -9.37
CA GLU A 743 -22.81 -15.95 -8.09
C GLU A 743 -21.63 -15.59 -7.17
N ALA A 744 -20.40 -15.58 -7.72
CA ALA A 744 -19.21 -15.20 -6.98
C ALA A 744 -19.23 -13.72 -6.56
N ALA A 745 -19.72 -12.82 -7.41
CA ALA A 745 -19.86 -11.39 -7.11
C ALA A 745 -20.89 -11.16 -5.98
N THR A 746 -22.04 -11.84 -6.06
CA THR A 746 -23.10 -11.80 -5.04
C THR A 746 -22.57 -12.28 -3.69
N ALA A 747 -21.87 -13.43 -3.67
CA ALA A 747 -21.27 -13.97 -2.45
C ALA A 747 -20.26 -13.00 -1.83
N ARG A 748 -19.37 -12.38 -2.62
CA ARG A 748 -18.40 -11.39 -2.13
C ARG A 748 -19.09 -10.18 -1.49
N MET A 749 -20.14 -9.66 -2.12
CA MET A 749 -20.88 -8.50 -1.62
C MET A 749 -21.59 -8.79 -0.28
N ARG A 750 -22.04 -10.02 -0.05
CA ARG A 750 -22.64 -10.43 1.24
C ARG A 750 -21.66 -10.43 2.42
N TYR A 751 -20.36 -10.54 2.17
CA TYR A 751 -19.33 -10.66 3.21
C TYR A 751 -18.40 -9.43 3.30
N SER A 752 -18.73 -8.32 2.64
CA SER A 752 -17.96 -7.07 2.75
C SER A 752 -18.27 -6.33 4.06
N HIS A 753 -17.31 -5.53 4.56
CA HIS A 753 -17.39 -4.84 5.86
C HIS A 753 -18.45 -3.72 5.95
N ALA A 754 -19.07 -3.37 4.83
CA ALA A 754 -20.28 -2.57 4.76
C ALA A 754 -21.00 -2.99 3.48
N PRO A 755 -22.02 -3.86 3.54
CA PRO A 755 -22.81 -4.13 2.35
C PRO A 755 -23.44 -2.79 1.92
N GLU A 756 -23.05 -2.27 0.75
CA GLU A 756 -23.92 -1.33 0.06
C GLU A 756 -25.14 -2.16 -0.37
N GLU A 757 -26.17 -2.19 0.48
CA GLU A 757 -27.37 -3.02 0.31
C GLU A 757 -27.96 -2.88 -1.12
N ALA A 758 -27.87 -1.68 -1.70
CA ALA A 758 -28.25 -1.39 -3.07
C ALA A 758 -27.41 -2.12 -4.14
N ARG A 759 -26.09 -2.26 -3.94
CA ARG A 759 -25.20 -3.04 -4.82
C ARG A 759 -25.46 -4.53 -4.68
N LEU A 760 -25.66 -5.01 -3.45
CA LEU A 760 -25.99 -6.42 -3.22
C LEU A 760 -27.31 -6.78 -3.91
N ALA A 761 -28.35 -5.95 -3.75
CA ALA A 761 -29.63 -6.14 -4.42
C ALA A 761 -29.50 -6.18 -5.95
N TYR A 762 -28.60 -5.39 -6.53
CA TYR A 762 -28.29 -5.47 -7.96
C TYR A 762 -27.74 -6.83 -8.37
N TYR A 763 -26.72 -7.35 -7.67
CA TYR A 763 -26.11 -8.63 -8.04
C TYR A 763 -27.06 -9.82 -7.79
N GLU A 764 -27.88 -9.76 -6.75
CA GLU A 764 -28.92 -10.76 -6.49
C GLU A 764 -29.99 -10.78 -7.59
N GLY A 765 -30.52 -9.62 -7.98
CA GLY A 765 -31.46 -9.55 -9.09
C GLY A 765 -30.82 -9.92 -10.43
N LEU A 766 -29.55 -9.59 -10.67
CA LEU A 766 -28.84 -9.98 -11.89
C LEU A 766 -28.70 -11.51 -11.97
N HIS A 767 -28.42 -12.16 -10.83
CA HIS A 767 -28.38 -13.61 -10.74
C HIS A 767 -29.72 -14.23 -11.14
N GLU A 768 -30.84 -13.70 -10.63
CA GLU A 768 -32.19 -14.15 -10.98
C GLU A 768 -32.47 -14.00 -12.47
N LEU A 769 -32.16 -12.84 -13.07
CA LEU A 769 -32.37 -12.59 -14.50
C LEU A 769 -31.56 -13.54 -15.39
N VAL A 770 -30.30 -13.82 -15.03
CA VAL A 770 -29.43 -14.77 -15.75
C VAL A 770 -29.99 -16.20 -15.64
N GLU A 771 -30.46 -16.61 -14.46
CA GLU A 771 -31.06 -17.94 -14.28
C GLU A 771 -32.42 -18.08 -14.99
N ASP A 772 -33.25 -17.04 -15.02
CA ASP A 772 -34.50 -17.02 -15.78
C ASP A 772 -34.27 -17.11 -17.28
N ARG A 773 -33.26 -16.43 -17.80
CA ARG A 773 -32.85 -16.55 -19.21
C ARG A 773 -32.40 -17.98 -19.54
N LYS A 774 -31.61 -18.62 -18.67
CA LYS A 774 -31.20 -20.02 -18.82
C LYS A 774 -32.40 -20.98 -18.81
N ARG A 775 -33.37 -20.74 -17.93
CA ARG A 775 -34.63 -21.51 -17.89
C ARG A 775 -35.43 -21.39 -19.18
N ARG A 776 -35.57 -20.17 -19.72
CA ARG A 776 -36.29 -19.91 -20.99
C ARG A 776 -35.59 -20.54 -22.20
N ALA A 777 -34.27 -20.46 -22.27
CA ALA A 777 -33.48 -21.12 -23.33
C ALA A 777 -33.63 -22.65 -23.29
N ALA A 778 -33.67 -23.25 -22.09
CA ALA A 778 -33.86 -24.69 -21.93
C ALA A 778 -35.30 -25.18 -22.22
N SER A 779 -36.31 -24.29 -22.20
CA SER A 779 -37.68 -24.60 -22.59
C SER A 779 -37.92 -24.48 -24.10
N ASP A 780 -37.25 -23.54 -24.78
CA ASP A 780 -37.34 -23.39 -26.24
C ASP A 780 -36.67 -24.57 -26.98
N ASP A 781 -35.56 -25.10 -26.45
CA ASP A 781 -34.92 -26.34 -26.95
C ASP A 781 -35.81 -27.60 -26.81
N ARG A 782 -36.87 -27.55 -26.01
CA ARG A 782 -37.86 -28.64 -25.89
C ARG A 782 -39.08 -28.46 -26.80
N ALA A 783 -39.26 -27.29 -27.41
CA ALA A 783 -40.37 -27.01 -28.33
C ALA A 783 -40.06 -27.44 -29.77
N ASP A 784 -38.78 -27.53 -30.17
CA ASP A 784 -38.34 -28.03 -31.49
C ASP A 784 -38.01 -29.54 -31.49
N GLY A 785 -38.92 -30.34 -30.90
CA GLY A 785 -38.94 -31.79 -31.09
C GLY A 785 -39.49 -32.16 -32.47
N PRO A 786 -38.95 -33.19 -33.15
CA PRO A 786 -39.16 -33.41 -34.58
C PRO A 786 -40.63 -33.69 -34.89
N THR A 787 -41.13 -32.99 -35.91
CA THR A 787 -42.35 -33.36 -36.64
C THR A 787 -42.27 -34.84 -37.04
N ARG A 788 -43.01 -35.67 -36.32
CA ARG A 788 -43.22 -37.09 -36.66
C ARG A 788 -43.99 -37.17 -37.97
N GLY A 789 -43.28 -37.38 -39.07
CA GLY A 789 -43.83 -38.02 -40.25
C GLY A 789 -43.97 -39.54 -40.00
N SER A 790 -45.15 -40.08 -40.26
CA SER A 790 -45.42 -41.51 -40.37
C SER A 790 -46.65 -41.69 -41.25
N PRO A 791 -46.76 -42.82 -41.99
CA PRO A 791 -45.91 -43.31 -43.07
C PRO A 791 -46.25 -42.69 -44.44
#